data_AF-A0A8H3ZDG6-F1
#
_entry.id   AF-A0A8H3ZDG6-F1
#
_cell.length_a   1.000
_cell.length_b   1.000
_cell.length_c   1.000
_cell.angle_alpha   90.00
_cell.angle_beta   90.00
_cell.angle_gamma   90.00
#
_symmetry.space_group_name_H-M   'P 1'
#
loop_
_entity.id
_entity.type
_entity.pdbx_description
1 polymer ?
#
loop_
_entity_poly.entity_id
_entity_poly.type
_entity_poly.pdbx_seq_one_letter_code
_entity_poly.pdbx_strand_id
1 'polypeptide(L)'
;MAQTKDLHASKLFDVKGYVGIGLMAAQALAANGAKVYTVGRRKEALDKAASSHNPDEHDGQIIPCSPCDVTSKKDIEALVGEISAKESHIDLLITAAGIEGTKVEPDQDNAEDLKAKLWEKESFEAWDQTYRTDVSGVYFTTVAFLPLLERGVAEHGHLAPSVIVISSMSGIMRHAQGHFGYNAAKGATVHLTKLMSAEFQKLKIRVNSIAPGYFPSEMTTKESGEDQKSELPAEKVQSKDHEVPMQRGGKDEEMAQAVLFLTKNTYVNGEILAIDGGVLNVVAAKSTVSNDYTQARLKQKHALRVGKPPNLTNLRSSTRLSPPHLSLRRHLATTHDAPYPSPKDIESRTPPYPKLLKRFEQVRHVLGVNRALTLAEKILYSHLENVEESLLTNTNNGKDIRGTANLKLKPDRVAMQDASAQMALLQFMTCQLPTTAVPASIHCDHMIVGEKGADTDLPASIKGNKEVFDFLESAAKKYGIEFWPPGAGIIHQSVLENYSAPGLMMLGTDSHTPNAGGLGAIAIGVGGADAVDALVDAPWELKAPKVLGVRLEGQLSGWSSPKDVIMALAGKLTVRGGTGFIIEYFGPGVETLSSTGMATICNMGAEVGATTSLFPFSPGHVPYLQATHRGAIAAKASELSSMPEAQNLLRPDARAEYDQVITIDLTTLEPHINGPFTPDLSTPLSKFSALVSANNWPTTFSSGLIGSCTNSSYEDMTRAEDLVKQASAAGLKPKADFFITPGSEQVRATLDRDDTLSTFESAGGVVLANACGPCIGQWKRTDGVTKGEDNAIFTSYNRNFPGRNDGNRATMNFLASPELVTALSYAGSTTFNPLTDSLPLPNGGEFRFAPPQGQDLPSRGFAEGNKSFLPTPGVPDASEEVKVSPTSDRLALLEPFEPFPDTELKGLKVLYKVKGQCTTDTISAAGPWLKYKGHLPNIAENTLIGAINAETGETNVAYDDAGQPMGIPDLAKQWKDQGKEWLVVAEGNYGEGSAREHAALQPRYLGGRIILAKSFARIHETNLKKQGVVPLTFANEADYDAIKSCDEVETVGLLDVLHSGGKGNVELIVKRGGKEVMRVKTKHTLSKDQCGFVIAGSALNLLARKASEDREEVLRQAELSD
;
A
#
# COMPACT_ATOMS: atom_id res chain seq x y z
N MET A 1 -1.09 -25.92 34.15
CA MET A 1 0.00 -25.01 34.55
C MET A 1 0.99 -25.79 35.40
N ALA A 2 2.29 -25.58 35.21
CA ALA A 2 3.33 -26.24 36.00
C ALA A 2 3.19 -25.90 37.49
N GLN A 3 3.47 -26.84 38.39
CA GLN A 3 3.50 -26.55 39.83
C GLN A 3 4.79 -25.79 40.15
N THR A 4 4.81 -24.96 41.21
CA THR A 4 6.03 -24.23 41.61
C THR A 4 7.22 -25.17 41.83
N LYS A 5 6.97 -26.39 42.32
CA LYS A 5 7.99 -27.43 42.49
C LYS A 5 8.61 -27.92 41.17
N ASP A 6 7.99 -27.64 40.02
CA ASP A 6 8.47 -28.02 38.69
C ASP A 6 9.41 -26.95 38.11
N LEU A 7 9.53 -25.80 38.78
CA LEU A 7 10.42 -24.70 38.43
C LEU A 7 11.72 -24.67 39.25
N HIS A 8 12.00 -25.72 40.04
CA HIS A 8 13.30 -25.85 40.70
C HIS A 8 14.40 -26.11 39.66
N ALA A 9 15.56 -25.47 39.82
CA ALA A 9 16.69 -25.61 38.91
C ALA A 9 17.07 -27.07 38.65
N SER A 10 17.04 -27.92 39.69
CA SER A 10 17.30 -29.36 39.59
C SER A 10 16.27 -30.16 38.80
N LYS A 11 15.18 -29.55 38.33
CA LYS A 11 14.21 -30.17 37.40
C LYS A 11 14.24 -29.52 36.01
N LEU A 12 14.60 -28.24 35.97
CA LEU A 12 14.73 -27.48 34.73
C LEU A 12 16.01 -27.86 33.97
N PHE A 13 17.06 -28.26 34.69
CA PHE A 13 18.37 -28.59 34.10
C PHE A 13 18.76 -30.07 34.23
N ASP A 14 18.00 -30.89 34.96
CA ASP A 14 18.26 -32.34 35.05
C ASP A 14 18.09 -32.99 33.66
N VAL A 15 19.21 -33.47 33.13
CA VAL A 15 19.32 -34.16 31.83
C VAL A 15 19.77 -35.61 32.02
N LYS A 16 19.46 -36.22 33.17
CA LYS A 16 19.72 -37.65 33.40
C LYS A 16 19.05 -38.49 32.30
N GLY A 17 19.85 -39.32 31.63
CA GLY A 17 19.40 -40.16 30.51
C GLY A 17 19.70 -39.59 29.11
N TYR A 18 19.97 -38.29 28.97
CA TYR A 18 20.27 -37.70 27.66
C TYR A 18 21.69 -38.05 27.19
N VAL A 19 21.90 -38.08 25.87
CA VAL A 19 23.18 -38.37 25.19
C VAL A 19 23.48 -37.28 24.15
N GLY A 20 24.72 -36.77 23.96
CA GLY A 20 25.05 -35.69 22.98
C GLY A 20 26.55 -35.36 22.85
N ILE A 21 27.00 -34.45 21.95
CA ILE A 21 28.44 -34.27 21.60
C ILE A 21 28.95 -32.80 21.44
N GLY A 22 30.22 -32.52 21.79
CA GLY A 22 30.95 -31.23 21.63
C GLY A 22 31.40 -30.62 22.98
N LEU A 23 32.65 -30.20 23.19
CA LEU A 23 33.23 -30.08 24.55
C LEU A 23 32.47 -29.19 25.56
N MET A 24 32.12 -27.95 25.22
CA MET A 24 31.33 -27.07 26.13
C MET A 24 29.94 -27.65 26.40
N ALA A 25 29.30 -28.22 25.37
CA ALA A 25 28.02 -28.89 25.50
C ALA A 25 28.12 -30.19 26.30
N ALA A 26 29.20 -30.94 26.12
CA ALA A 26 29.52 -32.20 26.77
C ALA A 26 29.67 -32.02 28.27
N GLN A 27 30.41 -30.98 28.68
CA GLN A 27 30.54 -30.61 30.08
C GLN A 27 29.21 -30.15 30.67
N ALA A 28 28.47 -29.29 29.96
CA ALA A 28 27.17 -28.81 30.43
C ALA A 28 26.18 -29.96 30.65
N LEU A 29 26.10 -30.89 29.69
CA LEU A 29 25.20 -32.04 29.75
C LEU A 29 25.66 -33.05 30.82
N ALA A 30 26.93 -33.43 30.84
CA ALA A 30 27.45 -34.38 31.83
C ALA A 30 27.33 -33.83 33.26
N ALA A 31 27.65 -32.55 33.48
CA ALA A 31 27.50 -31.91 34.79
C ALA A 31 26.04 -31.91 35.29
N ASN A 32 25.07 -32.09 34.40
CA ASN A 32 23.66 -32.18 34.74
C ASN A 32 23.09 -33.62 34.58
N GLY A 33 23.96 -34.63 34.58
CA GLY A 33 23.61 -36.05 34.68
C GLY A 33 23.49 -36.83 33.37
N ALA A 34 23.81 -36.21 32.22
CA ALA A 34 23.77 -36.87 30.91
C ALA A 34 24.95 -37.82 30.68
N LYS A 35 24.75 -38.83 29.83
CA LYS A 35 25.80 -39.71 29.32
C LYS A 35 26.23 -39.23 27.93
N VAL A 36 27.34 -38.52 27.85
CA VAL A 36 27.74 -37.77 26.67
C VAL A 36 28.79 -38.54 25.89
N TYR A 37 28.46 -38.97 24.67
CA TYR A 37 29.43 -39.61 23.78
C TYR A 37 30.18 -38.53 22.99
N THR A 38 31.50 -38.49 22.97
CA THR A 38 32.24 -37.46 22.21
C THR A 38 32.90 -38.06 20.98
N VAL A 39 32.80 -37.35 19.86
CA VAL A 39 33.22 -37.82 18.53
C VAL A 39 34.14 -36.79 17.89
N GLY A 40 35.15 -37.28 17.17
CA GLY A 40 36.09 -36.46 16.42
C GLY A 40 37.17 -37.31 15.78
N ARG A 41 38.02 -36.70 14.95
CA ARG A 41 39.09 -37.41 14.23
C ARG A 41 40.30 -37.77 15.10
N ARG A 42 40.51 -37.05 16.21
CA ARG A 42 41.68 -37.20 17.10
C ARG A 42 41.29 -37.95 18.38
N LYS A 43 41.57 -39.25 18.46
CA LYS A 43 41.22 -40.09 19.62
C LYS A 43 41.82 -39.58 20.92
N GLU A 44 43.09 -39.21 20.90
CA GLU A 44 43.82 -38.70 22.08
C GLU A 44 43.16 -37.44 22.68
N ALA A 45 42.67 -36.53 21.84
CA ALA A 45 41.96 -35.32 22.30
C ALA A 45 40.63 -35.65 22.98
N LEU A 46 39.90 -36.65 22.48
CA LEU A 46 38.65 -37.12 23.09
C LEU A 46 38.91 -37.80 24.44
N ASP A 47 39.93 -38.66 24.51
CA ASP A 47 40.30 -39.37 25.75
C ASP A 47 40.75 -38.39 26.83
N LYS A 48 41.50 -37.34 26.45
CA LYS A 48 41.93 -36.28 27.37
C LYS A 48 40.77 -35.41 27.87
N ALA A 49 39.83 -35.07 26.98
CA ALA A 49 38.63 -34.35 27.35
C ALA A 49 37.75 -35.14 28.34
N ALA A 50 37.62 -36.45 28.14
CA ALA A 50 36.88 -37.33 29.02
C ALA A 50 37.52 -37.46 30.41
N SER A 51 38.84 -37.57 30.50
CA SER A 51 39.54 -37.70 31.79
C SER A 51 39.62 -36.39 32.59
N SER A 52 39.69 -35.24 31.92
CA SER A 52 39.92 -33.94 32.57
C SER A 52 38.63 -33.24 33.02
N HIS A 53 37.46 -33.66 32.53
CA HIS A 53 36.19 -32.94 32.70
C HIS A 53 35.02 -33.82 33.17
N ASN A 54 35.31 -34.97 33.78
CA ASN A 54 34.28 -35.87 34.27
C ASN A 54 33.64 -35.32 35.56
N PRO A 55 32.30 -35.23 35.67
CA PRO A 55 31.64 -34.65 36.84
C PRO A 55 31.45 -35.68 37.97
N ASP A 56 31.82 -35.30 39.21
CA ASP A 56 31.75 -36.19 40.38
C ASP A 56 30.37 -36.20 41.08
N GLU A 57 29.51 -35.20 40.86
CA GLU A 57 28.36 -34.92 41.75
C GLU A 57 26.97 -35.39 41.24
N HIS A 58 26.83 -35.86 39.98
CA HIS A 58 25.50 -36.06 39.35
C HIS A 58 25.35 -37.30 38.42
N ASP A 59 26.17 -38.34 38.56
CA ASP A 59 26.13 -39.58 37.74
C ASP A 59 26.37 -39.40 36.22
N GLY A 60 26.66 -38.18 35.73
CA GLY A 60 26.94 -37.93 34.32
C GLY A 60 28.33 -38.38 33.90
N GLN A 61 28.52 -38.63 32.60
CA GLN A 61 29.77 -39.20 32.06
C GLN A 61 30.11 -38.62 30.69
N ILE A 62 31.40 -38.45 30.41
CA ILE A 62 31.91 -38.14 29.07
C ILE A 62 32.64 -39.39 28.54
N ILE A 63 32.20 -39.89 27.38
CA ILE A 63 32.63 -41.18 26.82
C ILE A 63 33.21 -40.98 25.42
N PRO A 64 34.51 -41.22 25.20
CA PRO A 64 35.14 -40.98 23.91
C PRO A 64 34.88 -42.15 22.93
N CYS A 65 34.23 -41.87 21.79
CA CYS A 65 33.99 -42.85 20.72
C CYS A 65 35.23 -43.17 19.90
N SER A 66 35.10 -44.11 18.97
CA SER A 66 36.08 -44.33 17.90
C SER A 66 36.22 -43.09 17.00
N PRO A 67 37.39 -42.87 16.38
CA PRO A 67 37.58 -41.80 15.41
C PRO A 67 36.52 -41.84 14.30
N CYS A 68 35.96 -40.67 13.96
CA CYS A 68 34.95 -40.54 12.91
C CYS A 68 35.20 -39.26 12.10
N ASP A 69 35.20 -39.40 10.77
CA ASP A 69 35.12 -38.27 9.84
C ASP A 69 33.67 -38.08 9.38
N VAL A 70 33.05 -36.97 9.78
CA VAL A 70 31.66 -36.62 9.41
C VAL A 70 31.46 -36.34 7.92
N THR A 71 32.52 -36.34 7.13
CA THR A 71 32.44 -36.26 5.66
C THR A 71 32.42 -37.64 4.98
N SER A 72 32.52 -38.73 5.77
CA SER A 72 32.45 -40.14 5.34
C SER A 72 31.19 -40.80 5.88
N LYS A 73 30.26 -41.18 4.99
CA LYS A 73 29.05 -41.94 5.38
C LYS A 73 29.38 -43.25 6.09
N LYS A 74 30.44 -43.95 5.64
CA LYS A 74 30.90 -45.20 6.24
C LYS A 74 31.31 -45.00 7.70
N ASP A 75 32.02 -43.91 8.00
CA ASP A 75 32.48 -43.60 9.35
C ASP A 75 31.29 -43.19 10.23
N ILE A 76 30.32 -42.44 9.69
CA ILE A 76 29.07 -42.09 10.38
C ILE A 76 28.25 -43.36 10.68
N GLU A 77 28.11 -44.28 9.73
CA GLU A 77 27.40 -45.55 9.93
C GLU A 77 28.10 -46.43 10.97
N ALA A 78 29.43 -46.50 10.95
CA ALA A 78 30.21 -47.21 11.97
C ALA A 78 30.00 -46.60 13.36
N LEU A 79 29.95 -45.28 13.46
CA LEU A 79 29.65 -44.56 14.70
C LEU A 79 28.22 -44.86 15.20
N VAL A 80 27.22 -44.83 14.33
CA VAL A 80 25.83 -45.22 14.67
C VAL A 80 25.79 -46.66 15.16
N GLY A 81 26.55 -47.57 14.52
CA GLY A 81 26.72 -48.95 14.95
C GLY A 81 27.33 -49.07 16.36
N GLU A 82 28.41 -48.32 16.63
CA GLU A 82 29.05 -48.30 17.95
C GLU A 82 28.09 -47.82 19.05
N ILE A 83 27.33 -46.75 18.79
CA ILE A 83 26.40 -46.17 19.76
C ILE A 83 25.19 -47.09 19.94
N SER A 84 24.60 -47.61 18.87
CA SER A 84 23.44 -48.51 18.94
C SER A 84 23.73 -49.86 19.62
N ALA A 85 25.00 -50.29 19.67
CA ALA A 85 25.41 -51.46 20.45
C ALA A 85 25.45 -51.20 21.97
N LYS A 86 25.54 -49.92 22.38
CA LYS A 86 25.64 -49.49 23.78
C LYS A 86 24.34 -48.89 24.30
N GLU A 87 23.56 -48.24 23.43
CA GLU A 87 22.35 -47.50 23.77
C GLU A 87 21.16 -47.91 22.90
N SER A 88 19.99 -48.04 23.54
CA SER A 88 18.75 -48.36 22.83
C SER A 88 18.24 -47.20 21.98
N HIS A 89 18.52 -45.95 22.38
CA HIS A 89 18.12 -44.72 21.71
C HIS A 89 19.11 -43.59 22.02
N ILE A 90 18.93 -42.43 21.39
CA ILE A 90 19.52 -41.17 21.86
C ILE A 90 18.45 -40.10 21.96
N ASP A 91 18.58 -39.20 22.94
CA ASP A 91 17.64 -38.10 23.14
C ASP A 91 18.09 -36.80 22.49
N LEU A 92 19.40 -36.64 22.31
CA LEU A 92 19.98 -35.42 21.77
C LEU A 92 21.08 -35.75 20.76
N LEU A 93 21.10 -35.03 19.65
CA LEU A 93 22.22 -35.01 18.72
C LEU A 93 22.71 -33.59 18.59
N ILE A 94 24.01 -33.36 18.78
CA ILE A 94 24.60 -32.03 18.57
C ILE A 94 25.57 -32.11 17.39
N THR A 95 25.28 -31.42 16.29
CA THR A 95 26.20 -31.41 15.14
C THR A 95 27.13 -30.20 15.24
N ALA A 96 28.30 -30.41 15.86
CA ALA A 96 29.26 -29.35 16.18
C ALA A 96 30.54 -29.35 15.32
N ALA A 97 30.68 -30.30 14.39
CA ALA A 97 31.83 -30.34 13.50
C ALA A 97 31.80 -29.15 12.52
N GLY A 98 32.96 -28.52 12.31
CA GLY A 98 33.11 -27.48 11.30
C GLY A 98 34.57 -27.10 11.05
N ILE A 99 34.81 -26.41 9.94
CA ILE A 99 36.11 -25.86 9.55
C ILE A 99 35.95 -24.40 9.10
N GLU A 100 36.98 -23.57 9.27
CA GLU A 100 36.90 -22.12 9.00
C GLU A 100 36.97 -21.73 7.50
N GLY A 101 37.36 -22.66 6.63
CA GLY A 101 37.56 -22.42 5.20
C GLY A 101 38.69 -21.44 4.89
N THR A 102 38.81 -21.04 3.63
CA THR A 102 39.80 -20.04 3.19
C THR A 102 39.41 -18.65 3.64
N LYS A 103 40.40 -17.88 4.12
CA LYS A 103 40.25 -16.46 4.47
C LYS A 103 40.94 -15.53 3.46
N VAL A 104 40.16 -14.68 2.79
CA VAL A 104 40.63 -13.62 1.88
C VAL A 104 39.84 -12.33 2.12
N GLU A 105 40.51 -11.28 2.61
CA GLU A 105 39.86 -9.98 2.84
C GLU A 105 39.58 -9.24 1.53
N PRO A 106 38.33 -8.81 1.26
CA PRO A 106 37.96 -8.03 0.07
C PRO A 106 38.25 -6.53 0.28
N ASP A 107 39.50 -6.19 0.58
CA ASP A 107 39.96 -4.84 0.98
C ASP A 107 40.53 -4.00 -0.19
N GLN A 108 40.26 -4.39 -1.43
CA GLN A 108 40.77 -3.71 -2.62
C GLN A 108 39.73 -2.73 -3.16
N ASP A 109 40.16 -1.51 -3.48
CA ASP A 109 39.27 -0.40 -3.87
C ASP A 109 38.86 -0.42 -5.35
N ASN A 110 39.53 -1.21 -6.19
CA ASN A 110 39.20 -1.37 -7.60
C ASN A 110 38.90 -2.83 -7.95
N ALA A 111 38.08 -3.00 -8.98
CA ALA A 111 37.54 -4.31 -9.36
C ALA A 111 38.61 -5.28 -9.90
N GLU A 112 39.67 -4.80 -10.55
CA GLU A 112 40.72 -5.65 -11.11
C GLU A 112 41.56 -6.28 -10.01
N ASP A 113 42.03 -5.48 -9.05
CA ASP A 113 42.82 -5.95 -7.91
C ASP A 113 41.98 -6.79 -6.95
N LEU A 114 40.72 -6.41 -6.73
CA LEU A 114 39.79 -7.20 -5.93
C LEU A 114 39.55 -8.58 -6.56
N LYS A 115 39.33 -8.62 -7.88
CA LYS A 115 39.20 -9.86 -8.62
C LYS A 115 40.47 -10.68 -8.50
N ALA A 116 41.65 -10.12 -8.77
CA ALA A 116 42.91 -10.88 -8.72
C ALA A 116 43.11 -11.50 -7.32
N LYS A 117 42.91 -10.71 -6.25
CA LYS A 117 43.08 -11.18 -4.87
C LYS A 117 42.11 -12.30 -4.50
N LEU A 118 40.82 -12.17 -4.81
CA LEU A 118 39.81 -13.19 -4.52
C LEU A 118 40.00 -14.43 -5.41
N TRP A 119 40.28 -14.22 -6.70
CA TRP A 119 40.40 -15.29 -7.70
C TRP A 119 41.63 -16.17 -7.50
N GLU A 120 42.76 -15.62 -7.07
CA GLU A 120 43.99 -16.41 -6.85
C GLU A 120 43.97 -17.18 -5.53
N LYS A 121 43.31 -16.62 -4.50
CA LYS A 121 43.40 -17.16 -3.14
C LYS A 121 42.24 -18.03 -2.74
N GLU A 122 41.09 -17.92 -3.39
CA GLU A 122 39.97 -18.84 -3.20
C GLU A 122 39.98 -19.95 -4.26
N SER A 123 39.55 -21.15 -3.89
CA SER A 123 39.42 -22.28 -4.81
C SER A 123 38.10 -23.02 -4.59
N PHE A 124 37.57 -23.62 -5.65
CA PHE A 124 36.35 -24.44 -5.56
C PHE A 124 36.53 -25.60 -4.59
N GLU A 125 37.72 -26.23 -4.55
CA GLU A 125 38.00 -27.35 -3.66
C GLU A 125 37.92 -26.94 -2.18
N ALA A 126 38.38 -25.74 -1.84
CA ALA A 126 38.29 -25.22 -0.47
C ALA A 126 36.84 -24.88 -0.08
N TRP A 127 36.07 -24.34 -1.02
CA TRP A 127 34.62 -24.12 -0.84
C TRP A 127 33.88 -25.44 -0.65
N ASP A 128 34.14 -26.41 -1.52
CA ASP A 128 33.55 -27.75 -1.48
C ASP A 128 33.89 -28.46 -0.17
N GLN A 129 35.13 -28.37 0.30
CA GLN A 129 35.54 -28.95 1.58
C GLN A 129 34.81 -28.31 2.76
N THR A 130 34.63 -26.99 2.73
CA THR A 130 33.89 -26.22 3.74
C THR A 130 32.42 -26.63 3.75
N TYR A 131 31.76 -26.65 2.60
CA TYR A 131 30.36 -27.09 2.47
C TYR A 131 30.17 -28.57 2.82
N ARG A 132 31.11 -29.43 2.42
CA ARG A 132 31.06 -30.86 2.72
C ARG A 132 31.08 -31.11 4.22
N THR A 133 31.90 -30.36 4.96
CA THR A 133 32.01 -30.52 6.41
C THR A 133 30.87 -29.81 7.15
N ASP A 134 30.64 -28.53 6.87
CA ASP A 134 29.78 -27.65 7.67
C ASP A 134 28.30 -27.75 7.33
N VAL A 135 27.96 -28.27 6.14
CA VAL A 135 26.57 -28.39 5.65
C VAL A 135 26.22 -29.86 5.41
N SER A 136 26.95 -30.54 4.53
CA SER A 136 26.62 -31.93 4.17
C SER A 136 26.88 -32.89 5.32
N GLY A 137 27.97 -32.70 6.07
CA GLY A 137 28.27 -33.47 7.27
C GLY A 137 27.19 -33.33 8.34
N VAL A 138 26.65 -32.12 8.56
CA VAL A 138 25.53 -31.87 9.46
C VAL A 138 24.29 -32.67 9.03
N TYR A 139 23.92 -32.57 7.75
CA TYR A 139 22.75 -33.29 7.23
C TYR A 139 22.91 -34.80 7.34
N PHE A 140 23.99 -35.38 6.81
CA PHE A 140 24.16 -36.83 6.77
C PHE A 140 24.39 -37.45 8.14
N THR A 141 25.03 -36.73 9.06
CA THR A 141 25.11 -37.15 10.47
C THR A 141 23.71 -37.17 11.07
N THR A 142 22.92 -36.11 10.90
CA THR A 142 21.54 -36.07 11.43
C THR A 142 20.68 -37.19 10.87
N VAL A 143 20.72 -37.40 9.55
CA VAL A 143 19.96 -38.45 8.86
C VAL A 143 20.34 -39.86 9.36
N ALA A 144 21.63 -40.15 9.52
CA ALA A 144 22.08 -41.45 9.98
C ALA A 144 21.62 -41.79 11.41
N PHE A 145 21.43 -40.77 12.25
CA PHE A 145 20.99 -40.92 13.63
C PHE A 145 19.47 -40.87 13.82
N LEU A 146 18.68 -40.56 12.79
CA LEU A 146 17.21 -40.54 12.87
C LEU A 146 16.62 -41.81 13.50
N PRO A 147 17.06 -43.04 13.18
CA PRO A 147 16.51 -44.24 13.79
C PRO A 147 16.78 -44.34 15.30
N LEU A 148 17.90 -43.82 15.79
CA LEU A 148 18.20 -43.79 17.23
C LEU A 148 17.41 -42.69 17.94
N LEU A 149 17.26 -41.51 17.31
CA LEU A 149 16.46 -40.39 17.81
C LEU A 149 14.97 -40.72 17.88
N GLU A 150 14.42 -41.35 16.82
CA GLU A 150 13.02 -41.74 16.76
C GLU A 150 12.67 -42.75 17.87
N ARG A 151 13.58 -43.67 18.20
CA ARG A 151 13.38 -44.60 19.33
C ARG A 151 13.24 -43.89 20.68
N GLY A 152 13.89 -42.74 20.86
CA GLY A 152 13.76 -41.91 22.07
C GLY A 152 12.37 -41.29 22.25
N VAL A 153 11.59 -41.15 21.17
CA VAL A 153 10.20 -40.66 21.23
C VAL A 153 9.32 -41.60 22.07
N ALA A 154 9.57 -42.91 22.02
CA ALA A 154 8.82 -43.89 22.79
C ALA A 154 9.07 -43.77 24.30
N GLU A 155 10.26 -43.31 24.69
CA GLU A 155 10.68 -43.21 26.09
C GLU A 155 10.26 -41.88 26.73
N HIS A 156 10.40 -40.76 26.01
CA HIS A 156 10.23 -39.41 26.57
C HIS A 156 9.04 -38.63 26.00
N GLY A 157 8.34 -39.20 25.01
CA GLY A 157 7.10 -38.64 24.46
C GLY A 157 7.29 -37.75 23.23
N HIS A 158 6.18 -37.14 22.82
CA HIS A 158 6.10 -36.38 21.57
C HIS A 158 7.05 -35.19 21.54
N LEU A 159 7.91 -35.10 20.51
CA LEU A 159 8.89 -34.02 20.30
C LEU A 159 9.92 -33.89 21.44
N ALA A 160 10.14 -34.94 22.21
CA ALA A 160 11.18 -34.95 23.23
C ALA A 160 12.60 -35.03 22.62
N PRO A 161 12.90 -35.93 21.65
CA PRO A 161 14.22 -35.98 21.05
C PRO A 161 14.53 -34.74 20.20
N SER A 162 15.79 -34.30 20.25
CA SER A 162 16.20 -33.05 19.64
C SER A 162 17.55 -33.13 18.93
N VAL A 163 17.70 -32.30 17.90
CA VAL A 163 18.97 -32.03 17.23
C VAL A 163 19.32 -30.57 17.48
N ILE A 164 20.55 -30.30 17.92
CA ILE A 164 21.11 -28.96 18.04
C ILE A 164 22.24 -28.84 17.02
N VAL A 165 22.06 -27.96 16.04
CA VAL A 165 23.07 -27.65 15.04
C VAL A 165 23.93 -26.48 15.54
N ILE A 166 25.26 -26.62 15.52
CA ILE A 166 26.15 -25.49 15.81
C ILE A 166 26.47 -24.79 14.48
N SER A 167 25.78 -23.66 14.25
CA SER A 167 26.02 -22.80 13.10
C SER A 167 27.07 -21.74 13.45
N SER A 168 26.81 -20.46 13.16
CA SER A 168 27.63 -19.31 13.53
C SER A 168 26.85 -18.02 13.26
N MET A 169 27.12 -16.96 14.01
CA MET A 169 26.68 -15.61 13.65
C MET A 169 27.11 -15.23 12.21
N SER A 170 28.20 -15.82 11.70
CA SER A 170 28.68 -15.67 10.31
C SER A 170 27.64 -16.06 9.27
N GLY A 171 26.72 -16.98 9.59
CA GLY A 171 25.62 -17.38 8.71
C GLY A 171 24.41 -16.43 8.72
N ILE A 172 24.43 -15.41 9.57
CA ILE A 172 23.32 -14.44 9.75
C ILE A 172 23.79 -13.01 9.41
N MET A 173 25.06 -12.69 9.66
CA MET A 173 25.61 -11.35 9.45
C MET A 173 25.79 -10.99 7.97
N ARG A 174 25.88 -9.68 7.70
CA ARG A 174 26.05 -9.11 6.34
C ARG A 174 27.51 -8.77 5.98
N HIS A 175 28.45 -9.00 6.90
CA HIS A 175 29.87 -8.77 6.68
C HIS A 175 30.57 -10.09 6.40
N ALA A 176 31.34 -10.17 5.31
CA ALA A 176 31.99 -11.41 4.89
C ALA A 176 33.13 -11.83 5.83
N GLN A 177 33.68 -10.94 6.66
CA GLN A 177 34.81 -11.21 7.58
C GLN A 177 36.07 -11.75 6.88
N GLY A 178 36.13 -11.63 5.54
CA GLY A 178 37.11 -12.29 4.68
C GLY A 178 36.89 -13.79 4.49
N HIS A 179 35.73 -14.37 4.82
CA HIS A 179 35.47 -15.81 4.84
C HIS A 179 34.22 -16.20 4.02
N PHE A 180 34.13 -15.77 2.75
CA PHE A 180 32.92 -15.96 1.93
C PHE A 180 32.40 -17.41 1.93
N GLY A 181 33.27 -18.41 1.75
CA GLY A 181 32.89 -19.82 1.76
C GLY A 181 32.32 -20.31 3.10
N TYR A 182 32.86 -19.85 4.22
CA TYR A 182 32.38 -20.20 5.55
C TYR A 182 31.09 -19.47 5.93
N ASN A 183 30.97 -18.17 5.63
CA ASN A 183 29.72 -17.43 5.83
C ASN A 183 28.58 -18.06 5.02
N ALA A 184 28.83 -18.40 3.75
CA ALA A 184 27.88 -19.07 2.89
C ALA A 184 27.51 -20.47 3.41
N ALA A 185 28.50 -21.27 3.82
CA ALA A 185 28.25 -22.58 4.42
C ALA A 185 27.41 -22.46 5.70
N LYS A 186 27.74 -21.56 6.62
CA LYS A 186 26.97 -21.36 7.86
C LYS A 186 25.56 -20.80 7.61
N GLY A 187 25.38 -19.95 6.60
CA GLY A 187 24.06 -19.52 6.14
C GLY A 187 23.22 -20.69 5.60
N ALA A 188 23.86 -21.57 4.81
CA ALA A 188 23.24 -22.82 4.37
C ALA A 188 22.92 -23.74 5.55
N THR A 189 23.78 -23.85 6.56
CA THR A 189 23.52 -24.62 7.80
C THR A 189 22.35 -24.04 8.60
N VAL A 190 22.21 -22.71 8.69
CA VAL A 190 21.05 -22.04 9.33
C VAL A 190 19.76 -22.39 8.60
N HIS A 191 19.77 -22.31 7.26
CA HIS A 191 18.60 -22.66 6.46
C HIS A 191 18.27 -24.16 6.53
N LEU A 192 19.30 -25.01 6.43
CA LEU A 192 19.19 -26.46 6.56
C LEU A 192 18.58 -26.87 7.90
N THR A 193 18.92 -26.17 8.99
CA THR A 193 18.30 -26.40 10.31
C THR A 193 16.79 -26.20 10.24
N LYS A 194 16.31 -25.13 9.60
CA LYS A 194 14.87 -24.86 9.44
C LYS A 194 14.20 -25.95 8.60
N LEU A 195 14.83 -26.37 7.51
CA LEU A 195 14.33 -27.46 6.66
C LEU A 195 14.23 -28.77 7.43
N MET A 196 15.30 -29.18 8.12
CA MET A 196 15.30 -30.39 8.94
C MET A 196 14.27 -30.30 10.08
N SER A 197 14.06 -29.12 10.68
CA SER A 197 13.05 -28.93 11.73
C SER A 197 11.61 -29.14 11.22
N ALA A 198 11.35 -28.74 9.98
CA ALA A 198 10.05 -28.88 9.34
C ALA A 198 9.83 -30.31 8.82
N GLU A 199 10.87 -30.98 8.32
CA GLU A 199 10.74 -32.32 7.76
C GLU A 199 10.80 -33.42 8.84
N PHE A 200 11.71 -33.30 9.81
CA PHE A 200 11.92 -34.34 10.81
C PHE A 200 10.89 -34.29 11.95
N GLN A 201 10.07 -33.24 12.04
CA GLN A 201 8.92 -33.21 12.97
C GLN A 201 7.92 -34.36 12.69
N LYS A 202 7.88 -34.88 11.47
CA LYS A 202 7.05 -36.07 11.10
C LYS A 202 7.47 -37.30 11.90
N LEU A 203 8.76 -37.40 12.23
CA LEU A 203 9.35 -38.41 13.11
C LEU A 203 9.31 -37.99 14.58
N LYS A 204 8.67 -36.84 14.89
CA LYS A 204 8.59 -36.24 16.22
C LYS A 204 9.97 -35.90 16.80
N ILE A 205 10.90 -35.49 15.93
CA ILE A 205 12.24 -35.01 16.29
C ILE A 205 12.29 -33.51 16.06
N ARG A 206 12.79 -32.76 17.05
CA ARG A 206 13.01 -31.31 16.91
C ARG A 206 14.39 -31.02 16.36
N VAL A 207 14.53 -29.92 15.64
CA VAL A 207 15.83 -29.43 15.17
C VAL A 207 15.92 -27.93 15.43
N ASN A 208 16.94 -27.52 16.17
CA ASN A 208 17.25 -26.12 16.48
C ASN A 208 18.72 -25.84 16.20
N SER A 209 19.11 -24.57 16.17
CA SER A 209 20.50 -24.17 15.96
C SER A 209 20.94 -23.16 17.01
N ILE A 210 22.22 -23.23 17.38
CA ILE A 210 22.93 -22.18 18.10
C ILE A 210 23.85 -21.49 17.11
N ALA A 211 23.77 -20.16 17.02
CA ALA A 211 24.62 -19.32 16.19
C ALA A 211 25.59 -18.52 17.09
N PRO A 212 26.73 -19.12 17.48
CA PRO A 212 27.69 -18.45 18.35
C PRO A 212 28.40 -17.30 17.64
N GLY A 213 28.74 -16.26 18.41
CA GLY A 213 29.77 -15.30 18.07
C GLY A 213 31.15 -15.75 18.51
N TYR A 214 31.94 -14.83 19.05
CA TYR A 214 33.31 -15.13 19.47
C TYR A 214 33.37 -15.92 20.77
N PHE A 215 33.64 -17.22 20.68
CA PHE A 215 33.86 -18.11 21.82
C PHE A 215 35.28 -18.67 21.82
N PRO A 216 35.86 -18.96 23.00
CA PRO A 216 37.15 -19.60 23.11
C PRO A 216 37.11 -21.03 22.56
N SER A 217 37.62 -21.23 21.35
CA SER A 217 37.75 -22.55 20.72
C SER A 217 39.06 -22.64 19.96
N GLU A 218 39.58 -23.85 19.75
CA GLU A 218 40.79 -24.05 18.94
C GLU A 218 40.69 -23.40 17.56
N MET A 219 39.50 -23.37 16.96
CA MET A 219 39.26 -22.68 15.68
C MET A 219 39.44 -21.16 15.82
N THR A 220 38.98 -20.57 16.93
CA THR A 220 39.01 -19.12 17.15
C THR A 220 40.36 -18.63 17.68
N THR A 221 41.05 -19.44 18.48
CA THR A 221 42.30 -19.06 19.17
C THR A 221 43.55 -19.69 18.55
N LYS A 222 43.40 -20.71 17.68
CA LYS A 222 44.46 -21.53 17.07
C LYS A 222 45.31 -22.34 18.06
N GLU A 223 44.97 -22.30 19.34
CA GLU A 223 45.71 -22.91 20.45
C GLU A 223 44.74 -23.44 21.51
N SER A 224 45.07 -24.55 22.17
CA SER A 224 44.39 -25.10 23.34
C SER A 224 45.39 -25.49 24.43
N GLY A 225 44.98 -25.34 25.69
CA GLY A 225 45.73 -25.72 26.86
C GLY A 225 45.76 -27.24 27.09
N GLU A 226 46.47 -27.66 28.13
CA GLU A 226 46.57 -29.09 28.46
C GLU A 226 45.21 -29.72 28.79
N ASP A 227 44.22 -28.97 29.22
CA ASP A 227 42.85 -29.41 29.49
C ASP A 227 41.91 -29.35 28.26
N GLN A 228 42.43 -29.07 27.05
CA GLN A 228 41.64 -28.86 25.83
C GLN A 228 40.72 -27.62 25.85
N LYS A 229 40.95 -26.67 26.76
CA LYS A 229 40.30 -25.36 26.74
C LYS A 229 41.15 -24.35 25.98
N SER A 230 40.48 -23.37 25.39
CA SER A 230 41.12 -22.23 24.75
C SER A 230 40.83 -20.97 25.56
N GLU A 231 41.69 -19.96 25.46
CA GLU A 231 41.45 -18.65 26.09
C GLU A 231 41.32 -17.57 25.03
N LEU A 232 40.27 -16.74 25.16
CA LEU A 232 40.03 -15.60 24.28
C LEU A 232 40.01 -14.29 25.10
N PRO A 233 41.18 -13.66 25.33
CA PRO A 233 41.28 -12.40 26.07
C PRO A 233 40.45 -11.29 25.42
N ALA A 234 39.91 -10.38 26.23
CA ALA A 234 39.11 -9.24 25.76
C ALA A 234 39.85 -8.42 24.68
N GLU A 235 41.16 -8.26 24.82
CA GLU A 235 42.03 -7.57 23.86
C GLU A 235 42.00 -8.22 22.47
N LYS A 236 41.97 -9.57 22.37
CA LYS A 236 41.87 -10.30 21.10
C LYS A 236 40.49 -10.22 20.46
N VAL A 237 39.46 -9.88 21.23
CA VAL A 237 38.09 -9.65 20.73
C VAL A 237 37.93 -8.22 20.24
N GLN A 238 38.52 -7.26 20.95
CA GLN A 238 38.55 -5.86 20.56
C GLN A 238 39.41 -5.60 19.32
N SER A 239 40.38 -6.48 19.03
CA SER A 239 41.22 -6.40 17.82
C SER A 239 40.57 -7.00 16.56
N LYS A 240 39.31 -7.46 16.62
CA LYS A 240 38.58 -7.96 15.45
C LYS A 240 37.90 -6.81 14.72
N ASP A 241 37.72 -6.91 13.40
CA ASP A 241 37.28 -5.81 12.53
C ASP A 241 35.87 -5.26 12.87
N HIS A 242 35.10 -6.03 13.63
CA HIS A 242 33.77 -5.69 14.13
C HIS A 242 33.78 -5.57 15.65
N GLU A 243 33.18 -4.48 16.13
CA GLU A 243 33.00 -4.22 17.55
C GLU A 243 32.06 -5.30 18.11
N VAL A 244 32.51 -6.05 19.12
CA VAL A 244 31.63 -6.87 19.96
C VAL A 244 31.12 -5.95 21.06
N PRO A 245 29.83 -5.58 21.10
CA PRO A 245 29.32 -4.64 22.10
C PRO A 245 29.59 -5.06 23.55
N MET A 246 29.61 -6.36 23.83
CA MET A 246 29.97 -6.90 25.15
C MET A 246 31.47 -6.81 25.49
N GLN A 247 32.33 -6.40 24.55
CA GLN A 247 33.77 -6.18 24.68
C GLN A 247 34.59 -7.39 25.17
N ARG A 248 34.02 -8.59 25.09
CA ARG A 248 34.64 -9.87 25.45
C ARG A 248 34.06 -11.02 24.61
N GLY A 249 34.73 -12.15 24.64
CA GLY A 249 34.18 -13.41 24.11
C GLY A 249 33.05 -13.93 25.01
N GLY A 250 32.23 -14.81 24.43
CA GLY A 250 31.30 -15.63 25.18
C GLY A 250 32.03 -16.58 26.13
N LYS A 251 31.40 -16.92 27.24
CA LYS A 251 31.92 -17.86 28.24
C LYS A 251 31.25 -19.22 28.11
N ASP A 252 31.93 -20.25 28.59
CA ASP A 252 31.42 -21.63 28.53
C ASP A 252 30.07 -21.78 29.25
N GLU A 253 29.82 -21.03 30.32
CA GLU A 253 28.53 -21.05 31.03
C GLU A 253 27.39 -20.48 30.18
N GLU A 254 27.68 -19.52 29.30
CA GLU A 254 26.68 -18.91 28.40
C GLU A 254 26.32 -19.88 27.26
N MET A 255 27.31 -20.62 26.74
CA MET A 255 27.07 -21.72 25.82
C MET A 255 26.31 -22.87 26.50
N ALA A 256 26.67 -23.21 27.74
CA ALA A 256 26.01 -24.24 28.53
C ALA A 256 24.52 -23.92 28.76
N GLN A 257 24.18 -22.67 29.09
CA GLN A 257 22.79 -22.23 29.25
C GLN A 257 21.97 -22.43 27.98
N ALA A 258 22.54 -22.14 26.82
CA ALA A 258 21.87 -22.31 25.53
C ALA A 258 21.64 -23.77 25.16
N VAL A 259 22.65 -24.61 25.35
CA VAL A 259 22.55 -26.05 25.14
C VAL A 259 21.49 -26.64 26.06
N LEU A 260 21.52 -26.32 27.35
CA LEU A 260 20.54 -26.80 28.32
C LEU A 260 19.13 -26.30 28.00
N PHE A 261 18.98 -25.04 27.59
CA PHE A 261 17.70 -24.47 27.17
C PHE A 261 17.11 -25.25 25.99
N LEU A 262 17.86 -25.45 24.89
CA LEU A 262 17.34 -26.15 23.71
C LEU A 262 17.13 -27.65 23.96
N THR A 263 17.90 -28.23 24.88
CA THR A 263 17.75 -29.64 25.31
C THR A 263 16.45 -29.85 26.08
N LYS A 264 16.17 -29.01 27.10
CA LYS A 264 15.03 -29.21 28.02
C LYS A 264 13.75 -28.50 27.59
N ASN A 265 13.85 -27.43 26.79
CA ASN A 265 12.68 -26.73 26.29
C ASN A 265 12.12 -27.42 25.04
N THR A 266 11.21 -28.37 25.25
CA THR A 266 10.54 -29.12 24.18
C THR A 266 9.54 -28.29 23.37
N TYR A 267 9.28 -27.04 23.77
CA TYR A 267 8.37 -26.14 23.05
C TYR A 267 9.05 -25.35 21.92
N VAL A 268 10.37 -25.52 21.73
CA VAL A 268 11.16 -24.80 20.72
C VAL A 268 11.56 -25.74 19.58
N ASN A 269 11.17 -25.42 18.34
CA ASN A 269 11.52 -26.16 17.12
C ASN A 269 11.76 -25.18 15.95
N GLY A 270 12.86 -25.34 15.21
CA GLY A 270 13.24 -24.49 14.08
C GLY A 270 13.91 -23.16 14.45
N GLU A 271 14.27 -22.97 15.72
CA GLU A 271 14.84 -21.72 16.22
C GLU A 271 16.35 -21.62 15.94
N ILE A 272 16.83 -20.39 15.68
CA ILE A 272 18.25 -20.07 15.45
C ILE A 272 18.70 -19.11 16.55
N LEU A 273 19.17 -19.68 17.66
CA LEU A 273 19.54 -18.91 18.84
C LEU A 273 20.92 -18.26 18.68
N ALA A 274 20.95 -16.95 18.41
CA ALA A 274 22.19 -16.18 18.32
C ALA A 274 22.74 -15.85 19.72
N ILE A 275 24.03 -16.13 19.92
CA ILE A 275 24.76 -15.84 21.17
C ILE A 275 26.07 -15.20 20.79
N ASP A 276 26.04 -13.91 20.52
CA ASP A 276 27.11 -13.23 19.79
C ASP A 276 27.65 -11.98 20.50
N GLY A 277 27.17 -11.68 21.71
CA GLY A 277 27.57 -10.49 22.45
C GLY A 277 27.10 -9.17 21.79
N GLY A 278 26.12 -9.22 20.89
CA GLY A 278 25.52 -8.06 20.22
C GLY A 278 26.13 -7.71 18.86
N VAL A 279 27.03 -8.54 18.31
CA VAL A 279 27.71 -8.29 17.03
C VAL A 279 26.74 -8.07 15.88
N LEU A 280 25.70 -8.90 15.77
CA LEU A 280 24.67 -8.81 14.74
C LEU A 280 23.89 -7.48 14.78
N ASN A 281 23.88 -6.77 15.91
CA ASN A 281 23.23 -5.46 16.03
C ASN A 281 24.08 -4.31 15.46
N VAL A 282 25.41 -4.46 15.39
CA VAL A 282 26.33 -3.36 15.06
C VAL A 282 27.04 -3.53 13.71
N VAL A 283 27.08 -4.75 13.17
CA VAL A 283 27.75 -5.06 11.90
C VAL A 283 27.03 -4.46 10.67
N ALA A 284 25.81 -3.93 10.81
CA ALA A 284 25.11 -3.19 9.75
C ALA A 284 25.33 -1.66 9.80
N ALA A 285 26.08 -1.13 10.76
CA ALA A 285 26.09 0.31 11.08
C ALA A 285 27.37 1.09 10.73
N LYS A 286 28.43 0.46 10.19
CA LYS A 286 29.62 1.20 9.75
C LYS A 286 29.41 1.73 8.33
N SER A 287 28.94 2.98 8.23
CA SER A 287 29.09 3.79 7.03
C SER A 287 30.59 3.90 6.70
N THR A 288 30.98 3.50 5.50
CA THR A 288 32.28 3.83 4.91
C THR A 288 32.35 5.34 4.66
N VAL A 289 32.62 6.10 5.71
CA VAL A 289 33.25 7.42 5.61
C VAL A 289 34.69 7.21 6.04
N SER A 290 35.61 7.31 5.07
CA SER A 290 37.04 7.39 5.32
C SER A 290 37.30 8.56 6.28
N ASN A 291 37.61 8.21 7.53
CA ASN A 291 37.76 9.18 8.59
C ASN A 291 39.24 9.56 8.74
N ASP A 292 39.82 10.14 7.69
CA ASP A 292 41.18 10.69 7.72
C ASP A 292 41.23 12.16 8.20
N TYR A 293 40.12 12.72 8.69
CA TYR A 293 40.09 14.05 9.32
C TYR A 293 39.99 14.06 10.85
N THR A 294 40.01 12.92 11.53
CA THR A 294 39.79 12.86 12.99
C THR A 294 40.88 12.12 13.77
N GLN A 295 42.16 12.25 13.39
CA GLN A 295 43.31 11.79 14.20
C GLN A 295 44.10 12.92 14.90
N ALA A 296 43.59 14.17 14.88
CA ALA A 296 44.29 15.31 15.49
C ALA A 296 43.69 15.83 16.81
N ARG A 297 42.61 15.24 17.36
CA ARG A 297 41.92 15.84 18.53
C ARG A 297 41.68 14.96 19.77
N LEU A 298 42.21 13.74 19.84
CA LEU A 298 42.04 12.87 21.02
C LEU A 298 43.37 12.47 21.69
N LYS A 299 44.35 13.38 21.69
CA LYS A 299 45.53 13.34 22.59
C LYS A 299 45.53 14.53 23.57
N GLN A 300 44.42 14.74 24.27
CA GLN A 300 44.45 15.53 25.51
C GLN A 300 43.24 15.22 26.37
N LYS A 301 43.51 14.56 27.51
CA LYS A 301 42.72 14.40 28.75
C LYS A 301 42.55 12.94 29.17
N HIS A 302 43.66 12.29 29.46
CA HIS A 302 43.76 11.47 30.65
C HIS A 302 44.19 12.37 31.81
N ALA A 303 43.29 12.63 32.76
CA ALA A 303 43.62 12.90 34.16
C ALA A 303 42.33 13.14 34.97
N LEU A 304 42.16 12.33 36.02
CA LEU A 304 41.50 12.59 37.31
C LEU A 304 40.15 11.89 37.62
N ARG A 305 40.28 10.95 38.58
CA ARG A 305 39.42 10.61 39.75
C ARG A 305 38.15 9.80 39.44
N VAL A 306 38.05 8.51 39.81
CA VAL A 306 38.03 7.86 41.16
C VAL A 306 36.92 8.37 42.07
N GLY A 307 35.89 7.54 42.29
CA GLY A 307 34.90 7.66 43.36
C GLY A 307 33.70 6.71 43.17
N LYS A 308 33.63 5.64 43.98
CA LYS A 308 32.52 4.68 44.10
C LYS A 308 31.41 5.19 45.08
N PRO A 309 30.22 4.54 45.14
CA PRO A 309 28.90 5.13 45.49
C PRO A 309 28.51 4.97 46.98
N PRO A 310 27.24 5.28 47.35
CA PRO A 310 26.43 4.19 47.91
C PRO A 310 24.91 4.17 47.57
N ASN A 311 24.37 2.97 47.83
CA ASN A 311 22.99 2.44 47.80
C ASN A 311 21.89 3.31 48.42
N LEU A 312 20.64 3.06 48.00
CA LEU A 312 19.48 2.93 48.90
C LEU A 312 18.34 2.12 48.26
N THR A 313 17.89 1.11 48.99
CA THR A 313 16.73 0.24 48.80
C THR A 313 15.45 0.89 49.36
N ASN A 314 14.27 0.63 48.76
CA ASN A 314 13.08 0.04 49.41
C ASN A 314 11.71 0.37 48.76
N LEU A 315 11.00 -0.71 48.42
CA LEU A 315 9.61 -1.08 48.79
C LEU A 315 8.36 -0.28 48.31
N ARG A 316 7.43 -1.08 47.75
CA ARG A 316 5.96 -1.20 47.96
C ARG A 316 4.99 -0.82 46.83
N SER A 317 4.50 -1.88 46.18
CA SER A 317 3.09 -2.29 45.96
C SER A 317 1.94 -1.25 45.96
N SER A 318 1.09 -1.29 44.93
CA SER A 318 -0.34 -1.62 45.08
C SER A 318 -1.08 -1.84 43.73
N THR A 319 -1.67 -3.03 43.62
CA THR A 319 -2.96 -3.43 43.01
C THR A 319 -3.67 -2.53 41.98
N ARG A 320 -4.05 -3.14 40.84
CA ARG A 320 -5.37 -2.95 40.20
C ARG A 320 -5.79 -4.19 39.40
N LEU A 321 -7.09 -4.44 39.44
CA LEU A 321 -7.83 -5.64 39.05
C LEU A 321 -8.00 -5.79 37.53
N SER A 322 -7.98 -7.04 37.04
CA SER A 322 -8.33 -7.43 35.66
C SER A 322 -9.75 -8.04 35.61
N PRO A 323 -10.56 -7.78 34.56
CA PRO A 323 -11.80 -8.51 34.27
C PRO A 323 -11.53 -9.77 33.39
N PRO A 324 -12.51 -10.68 33.22
CA PRO A 324 -12.27 -12.09 32.97
C PRO A 324 -12.11 -12.49 31.50
N HIS A 325 -11.45 -13.64 31.34
CA HIS A 325 -11.15 -14.37 30.12
C HIS A 325 -12.34 -14.63 29.18
N LEU A 326 -12.16 -14.37 27.88
CA LEU A 326 -12.85 -15.05 26.78
C LEU A 326 -11.86 -16.00 26.09
N SER A 327 -12.27 -17.25 25.97
CA SER A 327 -11.50 -18.36 25.42
C SER A 327 -11.32 -18.24 23.90
N LEU A 328 -10.08 -18.19 23.43
CA LEU A 328 -9.77 -18.34 22.00
C LEU A 328 -9.53 -19.82 21.66
N ARG A 329 -10.40 -20.34 20.79
CA ARG A 329 -10.23 -21.63 20.10
C ARG A 329 -9.03 -21.53 19.14
N ARG A 330 -8.22 -22.59 19.05
CA ARG A 330 -7.09 -22.70 18.11
C ARG A 330 -7.57 -23.27 16.77
N HIS A 331 -7.15 -22.69 15.64
CA HIS A 331 -7.23 -23.29 14.30
C HIS A 331 -5.83 -23.39 13.68
N LEU A 332 -5.60 -24.46 12.91
CA LEU A 332 -4.37 -24.77 12.18
C LEU A 332 -4.39 -24.09 10.79
N ALA A 333 -3.24 -23.63 10.29
CA ALA A 333 -3.07 -23.16 8.92
C ALA A 333 -1.81 -23.77 8.28
N THR A 334 -1.93 -24.21 7.02
CA THR A 334 -0.86 -24.69 6.13
C THR A 334 -0.37 -23.55 5.22
N THR A 335 0.94 -23.38 5.02
CA THR A 335 1.51 -22.35 4.13
C THR A 335 1.68 -22.85 2.70
N HIS A 336 1.28 -22.04 1.72
CA HIS A 336 1.60 -22.18 0.28
C HIS A 336 2.86 -21.36 -0.05
N ASP A 337 3.78 -21.94 -0.81
CA ASP A 337 4.94 -21.26 -1.41
C ASP A 337 4.49 -20.45 -2.63
N ALA A 338 4.18 -19.16 -2.43
CA ALA A 338 4.15 -18.17 -3.52
C ALA A 338 5.53 -17.47 -3.59
N PRO A 339 5.99 -17.00 -4.77
CA PRO A 339 7.23 -16.25 -4.88
C PRO A 339 7.12 -14.98 -4.03
N TYR A 340 7.96 -14.88 -3.00
CA TYR A 340 8.06 -13.68 -2.18
C TYR A 340 8.39 -12.48 -3.08
N PRO A 341 7.69 -11.34 -2.96
CA PRO A 341 8.13 -10.10 -3.59
C PRO A 341 9.58 -9.85 -3.19
N SER A 342 10.42 -9.43 -4.16
CA SER A 342 11.83 -9.24 -3.88
C SER A 342 12.01 -8.17 -2.78
N PRO A 343 13.10 -8.20 -2.01
CA PRO A 343 13.37 -7.15 -1.03
C PRO A 343 13.29 -5.73 -1.62
N LYS A 344 13.66 -5.55 -2.90
CA LYS A 344 13.53 -4.29 -3.63
C LYS A 344 12.08 -3.88 -3.87
N ASP A 345 11.19 -4.83 -4.17
CA ASP A 345 9.76 -4.56 -4.38
C ASP A 345 9.08 -4.13 -3.08
N ILE A 346 9.46 -4.75 -1.95
CA ILE A 346 8.94 -4.33 -0.65
C ILE A 346 9.48 -2.96 -0.24
N GLU A 347 10.73 -2.65 -0.56
CA GLU A 347 11.32 -1.33 -0.31
C GLU A 347 10.58 -0.22 -1.07
N SER A 348 10.31 -0.39 -2.36
CA SER A 348 9.57 0.61 -3.17
C SER A 348 8.11 0.80 -2.74
N ARG A 349 7.54 -0.18 -2.02
CA ARG A 349 6.19 -0.14 -1.44
C ARG A 349 6.17 0.34 0.02
N THR A 350 7.32 0.42 0.69
CA THR A 350 7.41 0.88 2.07
C THR A 350 7.44 2.40 2.10
N PRO A 351 6.58 3.08 2.88
CA PRO A 351 6.70 4.53 3.06
C PRO A 351 8.11 4.89 3.55
N PRO A 352 8.68 6.03 3.15
CA PRO A 352 10.04 6.42 3.53
C PRO A 352 10.08 6.90 4.99
N TYR A 353 9.72 6.04 5.94
CA TYR A 353 9.53 6.37 7.36
C TYR A 353 10.68 7.17 7.99
N PRO A 354 11.97 6.89 7.71
CA PRO A 354 13.05 7.74 8.25
C PRO A 354 12.96 9.21 7.79
N LYS A 355 12.62 9.43 6.50
CA LYS A 355 12.40 10.78 5.95
C LYS A 355 11.17 11.42 6.59
N LEU A 356 10.08 10.66 6.70
CA LEU A 356 8.81 11.15 7.26
C LEU A 356 8.94 11.51 8.74
N LEU A 357 9.62 10.68 9.54
CA LEU A 357 9.87 10.97 10.96
C LEU A 357 10.72 12.23 11.14
N LYS A 358 11.78 12.39 10.34
CA LYS A 358 12.60 13.61 10.37
C LYS A 358 11.78 14.86 10.02
N ARG A 359 10.89 14.76 9.03
CA ARG A 359 9.94 15.85 8.71
C ARG A 359 8.93 16.07 9.83
N PHE A 360 8.43 15.01 10.46
CA PHE A 360 7.51 15.10 11.58
C PHE A 360 8.14 15.79 12.80
N GLU A 361 9.40 15.52 13.10
CA GLU A 361 10.17 16.22 14.13
C GLU A 361 10.26 17.73 13.83
N GLN A 362 10.48 18.11 12.56
CA GLN A 362 10.45 19.51 12.14
C GLN A 362 9.06 20.13 12.32
N VAL A 363 7.99 19.41 11.98
CA VAL A 363 6.61 19.86 12.21
C VAL A 363 6.36 20.11 13.70
N ARG A 364 6.77 19.18 14.58
CA ARG A 364 6.66 19.35 16.03
C ARG A 364 7.49 20.52 16.55
N HIS A 365 8.66 20.78 15.96
CA HIS A 365 9.48 21.94 16.30
C HIS A 365 8.78 23.26 15.92
N VAL A 366 8.28 23.35 14.68
CA VAL A 366 7.64 24.56 14.14
C VAL A 366 6.30 24.87 14.83
N LEU A 367 5.47 23.85 15.06
CA LEU A 367 4.14 24.03 15.68
C LEU A 367 4.16 23.96 17.22
N GLY A 368 5.27 23.52 17.80
CA GLY A 368 5.42 23.25 19.23
C GLY A 368 4.99 21.83 19.62
N VAL A 369 5.83 21.17 20.42
CA VAL A 369 5.69 19.75 20.82
C VAL A 369 4.40 19.41 21.56
N ASN A 370 3.73 20.42 22.14
CA ASN A 370 2.50 20.24 22.93
C ASN A 370 1.22 20.37 22.10
N ARG A 371 1.30 20.80 20.82
CA ARG A 371 0.13 20.89 19.95
C ARG A 371 -0.28 19.49 19.54
N ALA A 372 -1.51 19.10 19.89
CA ALA A 372 -2.08 17.84 19.44
C ALA A 372 -2.43 17.91 17.95
N LEU A 373 -2.10 16.86 17.20
CA LEU A 373 -2.33 16.72 15.78
C LEU A 373 -3.20 15.50 15.49
N THR A 374 -4.16 15.64 14.56
CA THR A 374 -4.90 14.49 14.03
C THR A 374 -3.99 13.62 13.18
N LEU A 375 -4.41 12.40 12.85
CA LEU A 375 -3.63 11.54 11.96
C LEU A 375 -3.42 12.18 10.58
N ALA A 376 -4.47 12.78 10.03
CA ALA A 376 -4.43 13.48 8.75
C ALA A 376 -3.34 14.57 8.73
N GLU A 377 -3.28 15.38 9.79
CA GLU A 377 -2.27 16.43 9.95
C GLU A 377 -0.86 15.85 10.07
N LYS A 378 -0.68 14.80 10.88
CA LYS A 378 0.63 14.16 11.04
C LYS A 378 1.18 13.64 9.72
N ILE A 379 0.37 12.96 8.92
CA ILE A 379 0.80 12.41 7.64
C ILE A 379 1.00 13.56 6.64
N LEU A 380 0.02 14.46 6.43
CA LEU A 380 0.18 15.57 5.47
C LEU A 380 1.41 16.44 5.77
N TYR A 381 1.59 16.85 7.03
CA TYR A 381 2.64 17.79 7.37
C TYR A 381 4.04 17.16 7.29
N SER A 382 4.13 15.85 7.48
CA SER A 382 5.37 15.09 7.28
C SER A 382 5.77 14.94 5.81
N HIS A 383 4.88 15.29 4.87
CA HIS A 383 5.14 15.30 3.42
C HIS A 383 5.37 16.70 2.86
N LEU A 384 5.53 17.72 3.70
CA LEU A 384 5.80 19.08 3.24
C LEU A 384 7.20 19.21 2.66
N GLU A 385 7.30 19.93 1.54
CA GLU A 385 8.58 20.32 0.95
C GLU A 385 9.34 21.25 1.88
N ASN A 386 8.64 22.27 2.37
CA ASN A 386 9.12 23.21 3.39
C ASN A 386 8.04 23.40 4.47
N VAL A 387 8.38 22.97 5.69
CA VAL A 387 7.49 22.98 6.85
C VAL A 387 7.16 24.41 7.29
N GLU A 388 8.16 25.28 7.42
CA GLU A 388 7.94 26.67 7.88
C GLU A 388 7.14 27.47 6.85
N GLU A 389 7.52 27.40 5.57
CA GLU A 389 6.82 28.09 4.48
C GLU A 389 5.34 27.69 4.45
N SER A 390 5.07 26.39 4.43
CA SER A 390 3.70 25.88 4.27
C SER A 390 2.84 26.09 5.52
N LEU A 391 3.42 26.03 6.72
CA LEU A 391 2.64 26.07 7.96
C LEU A 391 2.53 27.47 8.56
N LEU A 392 3.44 28.41 8.29
CA LEU A 392 3.45 29.73 8.93
C LEU A 392 2.96 30.87 8.02
N THR A 393 3.06 30.70 6.70
CA THR A 393 2.69 31.75 5.73
C THR A 393 1.19 31.94 5.67
N ASN A 394 0.71 33.14 6.00
CA ASN A 394 -0.72 33.53 5.98
C ASN A 394 -1.62 32.70 6.93
N THR A 395 -1.06 32.05 7.95
CA THR A 395 -1.79 31.15 8.88
C THR A 395 -1.77 31.66 10.32
N ASN A 396 -1.56 32.96 10.54
CA ASN A 396 -1.40 33.52 11.89
C ASN A 396 -0.30 32.77 12.69
N ASN A 397 0.86 32.62 12.05
CA ASN A 397 2.02 31.90 12.56
C ASN A 397 1.68 30.47 13.02
N GLY A 398 0.99 29.72 12.15
CA GLY A 398 0.61 28.34 12.38
C GLY A 398 -0.67 28.14 13.18
N LYS A 399 -1.33 29.16 13.72
CA LYS A 399 -2.58 28.96 14.49
C LYS A 399 -3.75 28.56 13.59
N ASP A 400 -3.86 29.20 12.43
CA ASP A 400 -5.00 29.09 11.52
C ASP A 400 -4.59 28.34 10.25
N ILE A 401 -4.13 27.09 10.38
CA ILE A 401 -3.63 26.29 9.23
C ILE A 401 -4.80 25.74 8.39
N ARG A 402 -5.73 25.03 9.03
CA ARG A 402 -6.85 24.34 8.35
C ARG A 402 -7.74 25.34 7.61
N GLY A 403 -8.04 25.06 6.35
CA GLY A 403 -8.85 25.94 5.48
C GLY A 403 -8.12 27.19 4.99
N THR A 404 -6.87 27.43 5.38
CA THR A 404 -6.13 28.68 5.09
C THR A 404 -4.79 28.43 4.41
N ALA A 405 -3.97 27.52 4.92
CA ALA A 405 -2.65 27.25 4.37
C ALA A 405 -2.72 26.64 2.97
N ASN A 406 -1.75 26.97 2.11
CA ASN A 406 -1.51 26.25 0.85
C ASN A 406 -0.30 25.35 1.09
N LEU A 407 -0.54 24.06 1.27
CA LEU A 407 0.48 23.06 1.55
C LEU A 407 1.20 22.69 0.26
N LYS A 408 2.53 22.75 0.26
CA LYS A 408 3.38 22.25 -0.84
C LYS A 408 3.90 20.87 -0.47
N LEU A 409 3.28 19.85 -1.05
CA LEU A 409 3.45 18.45 -0.66
C LEU A 409 4.32 17.69 -1.67
N LYS A 410 5.04 16.69 -1.18
CA LYS A 410 5.84 15.74 -1.98
C LYS A 410 5.25 14.34 -1.80
N PRO A 411 4.36 13.88 -2.70
CA PRO A 411 3.78 12.54 -2.64
C PRO A 411 4.85 11.46 -2.77
N ASP A 412 4.64 10.29 -2.17
CA ASP A 412 5.58 9.17 -2.27
C ASP A 412 5.43 8.39 -3.58
N ARG A 413 4.23 8.41 -4.19
CA ARG A 413 3.94 7.66 -5.41
C ARG A 413 2.72 8.17 -6.18
N VAL A 414 2.57 7.69 -7.41
CA VAL A 414 1.43 7.94 -8.29
C VAL A 414 0.77 6.62 -8.76
N ALA A 415 -0.55 6.59 -8.87
CA ALA A 415 -1.28 5.52 -9.55
C ALA A 415 -2.23 6.09 -10.60
N MET A 416 -2.22 5.55 -11.80
CA MET A 416 -3.05 6.02 -12.91
C MET A 416 -3.87 4.88 -13.48
N GLN A 417 -5.07 5.19 -13.96
CA GLN A 417 -5.94 4.26 -14.68
C GLN A 417 -5.99 4.63 -16.17
N ASP A 418 -6.18 3.65 -17.05
CA ASP A 418 -6.06 3.76 -18.52
C ASP A 418 -6.86 4.91 -19.17
N ALA A 419 -8.04 5.29 -18.65
CA ALA A 419 -8.81 6.40 -19.19
C ALA A 419 -8.22 7.80 -18.87
N SER A 420 -7.46 7.96 -17.79
CA SER A 420 -6.78 9.23 -17.45
C SER A 420 -5.27 9.19 -17.68
N ALA A 421 -4.64 8.03 -17.60
CA ALA A 421 -3.22 7.80 -17.85
C ALA A 421 -2.82 8.27 -19.25
N GLN A 422 -3.72 8.14 -20.24
CA GLN A 422 -3.50 8.64 -21.59
C GLN A 422 -3.03 10.10 -21.61
N MET A 423 -3.83 11.00 -21.03
CA MET A 423 -3.52 12.43 -21.03
C MET A 423 -2.42 12.79 -20.04
N ALA A 424 -2.33 12.09 -18.90
CA ALA A 424 -1.24 12.30 -17.94
C ALA A 424 0.14 11.99 -18.57
N LEU A 425 0.26 10.88 -19.31
CA LEU A 425 1.52 10.50 -19.96
C LEU A 425 1.83 11.41 -21.15
N LEU A 426 0.85 11.79 -21.97
CA LEU A 426 1.05 12.76 -23.04
C LEU A 426 1.57 14.10 -22.49
N GLN A 427 1.07 14.54 -21.34
CA GLN A 427 1.58 15.72 -20.63
C GLN A 427 2.99 15.49 -20.07
N PHE A 428 3.27 14.36 -19.43
CA PHE A 428 4.59 14.01 -18.93
C PHE A 428 5.65 13.99 -20.05
N MET A 429 5.30 13.47 -21.24
CA MET A 429 6.17 13.46 -22.41
C MET A 429 6.66 14.86 -22.81
N THR A 430 5.82 15.90 -22.64
CA THR A 430 6.21 17.29 -22.93
C THR A 430 7.28 17.84 -21.98
N CYS A 431 7.44 17.22 -20.81
CA CYS A 431 8.49 17.58 -19.85
C CYS A 431 9.88 17.06 -20.27
N GLN A 432 9.95 16.15 -21.25
CA GLN A 432 11.19 15.60 -21.82
C GLN A 432 12.11 14.93 -20.79
N LEU A 433 11.55 14.42 -19.69
CA LEU A 433 12.30 13.66 -18.68
C LEU A 433 12.47 12.20 -19.10
N PRO A 434 13.59 11.55 -18.73
CA PRO A 434 13.85 10.16 -19.10
C PRO A 434 13.07 9.13 -18.25
N THR A 435 12.65 9.49 -17.04
CA THR A 435 11.98 8.59 -16.09
C THR A 435 11.16 9.41 -15.09
N THR A 436 10.20 8.78 -14.42
CA THR A 436 9.43 9.40 -13.33
C THR A 436 10.27 9.53 -12.05
N ALA A 437 10.09 10.61 -11.30
CA ALA A 437 10.83 10.90 -10.08
C ALA A 437 10.35 10.13 -8.83
N VAL A 438 9.08 9.69 -8.84
CA VAL A 438 8.50 8.83 -7.82
C VAL A 438 7.97 7.54 -8.46
N PRO A 439 7.88 6.42 -7.73
CA PRO A 439 7.26 5.20 -8.23
C PRO A 439 5.85 5.46 -8.77
N ALA A 440 5.57 4.93 -9.96
CA ALA A 440 4.29 5.09 -10.63
C ALA A 440 3.74 3.75 -11.12
N SER A 441 2.42 3.66 -11.28
CA SER A 441 1.75 2.49 -11.86
C SER A 441 0.59 2.89 -12.77
N ILE A 442 0.36 2.14 -13.84
CA ILE A 442 -0.78 2.26 -14.76
C ILE A 442 -1.64 1.00 -14.66
N HIS A 443 -2.96 1.17 -14.58
CA HIS A 443 -3.94 0.10 -14.44
C HIS A 443 -4.95 0.13 -15.59
N CYS A 444 -5.10 -0.98 -16.31
CA CYS A 444 -5.99 -1.06 -17.49
C CYS A 444 -7.35 -1.67 -17.14
N ASP A 445 -8.26 -0.84 -16.62
CA ASP A 445 -9.53 -1.27 -16.02
C ASP A 445 -10.78 -0.50 -16.49
N HIS A 446 -10.67 0.67 -17.13
CA HIS A 446 -11.82 1.46 -17.58
C HIS A 446 -12.22 1.22 -19.03
N MET A 447 -11.40 0.53 -19.82
CA MET A 447 -11.65 0.28 -21.24
C MET A 447 -12.15 -1.14 -21.54
N ILE A 448 -12.67 -1.85 -20.52
CA ILE A 448 -13.27 -3.19 -20.65
C ILE A 448 -14.79 -3.13 -20.51
N VAL A 449 -15.51 -3.63 -21.52
CA VAL A 449 -16.97 -3.64 -21.56
C VAL A 449 -17.51 -4.94 -20.99
N GLY A 450 -18.43 -4.89 -20.02
CA GLY A 450 -19.20 -6.06 -19.60
C GLY A 450 -20.41 -6.31 -20.52
N GLU A 451 -20.64 -7.56 -20.91
CA GLU A 451 -21.81 -8.02 -21.67
C GLU A 451 -22.12 -9.49 -21.35
N LYS A 452 -21.21 -10.41 -21.68
CA LYS A 452 -21.46 -11.87 -21.67
C LYS A 452 -20.60 -12.64 -20.67
N GLY A 453 -19.68 -11.97 -20.00
CA GLY A 453 -18.73 -12.59 -19.06
C GLY A 453 -17.29 -12.46 -19.52
N ALA A 454 -16.37 -12.62 -18.58
CA ALA A 454 -14.95 -12.31 -18.73
C ALA A 454 -14.31 -12.94 -19.98
N ASP A 455 -14.58 -14.22 -20.25
CA ASP A 455 -13.97 -14.99 -21.34
C ASP A 455 -14.26 -14.44 -22.74
N THR A 456 -15.41 -13.77 -22.92
CA THR A 456 -15.79 -13.15 -24.20
C THR A 456 -15.42 -11.68 -24.23
N ASP A 457 -15.68 -10.99 -23.11
CA ASP A 457 -15.65 -9.54 -23.01
C ASP A 457 -14.23 -8.97 -22.98
N LEU A 458 -13.30 -9.64 -22.28
CA LEU A 458 -11.93 -9.19 -22.14
C LEU A 458 -11.14 -9.25 -23.47
N PRO A 459 -11.12 -10.37 -24.23
CA PRO A 459 -10.43 -10.41 -25.51
C PRO A 459 -10.99 -9.41 -26.54
N ALA A 460 -12.32 -9.22 -26.56
CA ALA A 460 -12.96 -8.25 -27.44
C ALA A 460 -12.54 -6.80 -27.10
N SER A 461 -12.50 -6.48 -25.80
CA SER A 461 -12.09 -5.16 -25.32
C SER A 461 -10.60 -4.88 -25.56
N ILE A 462 -9.72 -5.87 -25.36
CA ILE A 462 -8.29 -5.79 -25.71
C ILE A 462 -8.13 -5.49 -27.19
N LYS A 463 -8.84 -6.22 -28.06
CA LYS A 463 -8.79 -5.99 -29.51
C LYS A 463 -9.29 -4.59 -29.88
N GLY A 464 -10.39 -4.13 -29.29
CA GLY A 464 -10.99 -2.82 -29.58
C GLY A 464 -10.19 -1.62 -29.08
N ASN A 465 -9.32 -1.81 -28.08
CA ASN A 465 -8.52 -0.75 -27.47
C ASN A 465 -7.01 -0.97 -27.59
N LYS A 466 -6.59 -1.86 -28.50
CA LYS A 466 -5.19 -2.24 -28.68
C LYS A 466 -4.24 -1.04 -28.80
N GLU A 467 -4.62 -0.05 -29.59
CA GLU A 467 -3.81 1.16 -29.79
C GLU A 467 -3.53 1.92 -28.48
N VAL A 468 -4.55 2.07 -27.63
CA VAL A 468 -4.41 2.74 -26.33
C VAL A 468 -3.55 1.90 -25.38
N PHE A 469 -3.76 0.59 -25.34
CA PHE A 469 -2.96 -0.30 -24.48
C PHE A 469 -1.50 -0.36 -24.93
N ASP A 470 -1.23 -0.42 -26.24
CA ASP A 470 0.12 -0.38 -26.80
C ASP A 470 0.84 0.94 -26.45
N PHE A 471 0.13 2.07 -26.50
CA PHE A 471 0.65 3.37 -26.08
C PHE A 471 1.02 3.37 -24.59
N LEU A 472 0.09 2.96 -23.73
CA LEU A 472 0.31 2.94 -22.27
C LEU A 472 1.46 2.01 -21.90
N GLU A 473 1.53 0.82 -22.49
CA GLU A 473 2.59 -0.16 -22.23
C GLU A 473 3.97 0.36 -22.71
N SER A 474 4.05 0.91 -23.93
CA SER A 474 5.32 1.47 -24.45
C SER A 474 5.78 2.70 -23.67
N ALA A 475 4.86 3.58 -23.28
CA ALA A 475 5.18 4.70 -22.40
C ALA A 475 5.64 4.23 -21.01
N ALA A 476 4.99 3.20 -20.45
CA ALA A 476 5.38 2.63 -19.17
C ALA A 476 6.81 2.07 -19.20
N LYS A 477 7.14 1.29 -20.23
CA LYS A 477 8.50 0.77 -20.45
C LYS A 477 9.52 1.89 -20.63
N LYS A 478 9.20 2.90 -21.44
CA LYS A 478 10.12 4.03 -21.68
C LYS A 478 10.48 4.76 -20.40
N TYR A 479 9.48 5.04 -19.57
CA TYR A 479 9.61 5.92 -18.39
C TYR A 479 9.74 5.21 -17.05
N GLY A 480 9.82 3.87 -17.04
CA GLY A 480 10.01 3.09 -15.81
C GLY A 480 8.78 3.03 -14.90
N ILE A 481 7.59 2.91 -15.50
CA ILE A 481 6.31 2.85 -14.78
C ILE A 481 5.83 1.40 -14.75
N GLU A 482 5.30 0.93 -13.63
CA GLU A 482 4.71 -0.41 -13.56
C GLU A 482 3.41 -0.46 -14.38
N PHE A 483 3.28 -1.41 -15.30
CA PHE A 483 2.10 -1.53 -16.17
C PHE A 483 1.29 -2.77 -15.80
N TRP A 484 0.09 -2.58 -15.27
CA TRP A 484 -0.89 -3.63 -15.03
C TRP A 484 -1.75 -3.83 -16.27
N PRO A 485 -1.65 -4.99 -16.94
CA PRO A 485 -2.30 -5.21 -18.22
C PRO A 485 -3.82 -5.35 -18.08
N PRO A 486 -4.58 -5.24 -19.20
CA PRO A 486 -6.03 -5.35 -19.17
C PRO A 486 -6.48 -6.71 -18.61
N GLY A 487 -7.38 -6.69 -17.62
CA GLY A 487 -7.85 -7.89 -16.90
C GLY A 487 -7.11 -8.19 -15.61
N ALA A 488 -6.05 -7.43 -15.27
CA ALA A 488 -5.32 -7.64 -14.04
C ALA A 488 -6.05 -7.20 -12.78
N GLY A 489 -6.90 -6.17 -12.87
CA GLY A 489 -7.68 -5.69 -11.75
C GLY A 489 -7.97 -4.20 -11.82
N ILE A 490 -8.94 -3.80 -11.01
CA ILE A 490 -9.35 -2.41 -10.82
C ILE A 490 -8.29 -1.71 -9.96
N ILE A 491 -7.88 -0.51 -10.38
CA ILE A 491 -6.78 0.27 -9.80
C ILE A 491 -6.77 0.27 -8.26
N HIS A 492 -7.92 0.50 -7.63
CA HIS A 492 -8.00 0.65 -6.17
C HIS A 492 -7.82 -0.65 -5.42
N GLN A 493 -8.27 -1.77 -5.98
CA GLN A 493 -8.06 -3.09 -5.42
C GLN A 493 -6.58 -3.47 -5.54
N SER A 494 -6.02 -3.31 -6.75
CA SER A 494 -4.59 -3.52 -6.99
C SER A 494 -3.71 -2.64 -6.08
N VAL A 495 -4.09 -1.38 -5.87
CA VAL A 495 -3.42 -0.46 -4.95
C VAL A 495 -3.52 -0.94 -3.50
N LEU A 496 -4.69 -1.34 -3.03
CA LEU A 496 -4.83 -1.83 -1.66
C LEU A 496 -3.99 -3.10 -1.42
N GLU A 497 -3.97 -4.01 -2.39
CA GLU A 497 -3.23 -5.29 -2.36
C GLU A 497 -1.71 -5.14 -2.48
N ASN A 498 -1.23 -4.10 -3.17
CA ASN A 498 0.20 -4.01 -3.53
C ASN A 498 0.91 -2.76 -3.00
N TYR A 499 0.23 -1.63 -2.93
CA TYR A 499 0.88 -0.32 -2.86
C TYR A 499 0.53 0.53 -1.64
N SER A 500 -0.69 0.42 -1.13
CA SER A 500 -1.10 1.14 0.07
C SER A 500 -0.32 0.63 1.29
N ALA A 501 0.02 1.55 2.20
CA ALA A 501 0.70 1.26 3.45
C ALA A 501 0.41 2.37 4.48
N PRO A 502 0.46 2.08 5.78
CA PRO A 502 0.23 3.07 6.83
C PRO A 502 1.23 4.24 6.73
N GLY A 503 0.73 5.48 6.69
CA GLY A 503 1.57 6.69 6.61
C GLY A 503 2.05 7.07 5.21
N LEU A 504 1.73 6.27 4.18
CA LEU A 504 1.99 6.61 2.77
C LEU A 504 1.18 7.84 2.35
N MET A 505 1.77 8.72 1.53
CA MET A 505 1.01 9.69 0.74
C MET A 505 1.05 9.34 -0.75
N MET A 506 -0.11 9.24 -1.41
CA MET A 506 -0.18 8.98 -2.84
C MET A 506 -1.22 9.82 -3.57
N LEU A 507 -0.93 10.10 -4.85
CA LEU A 507 -1.88 10.68 -5.78
C LEU A 507 -2.39 9.60 -6.73
N GLY A 508 -3.68 9.64 -7.04
CA GLY A 508 -4.28 8.78 -8.04
C GLY A 508 -5.11 9.58 -9.03
N THR A 509 -5.01 9.28 -10.33
CA THR A 509 -5.82 9.96 -11.36
C THR A 509 -7.25 9.39 -11.44
N ASP A 510 -7.84 9.17 -10.26
CA ASP A 510 -9.18 8.65 -10.05
C ASP A 510 -9.76 9.15 -8.72
N SER A 511 -11.07 9.41 -8.68
CA SER A 511 -11.73 9.97 -7.49
C SER A 511 -11.80 9.00 -6.31
N HIS A 512 -11.79 7.69 -6.54
CA HIS A 512 -11.93 6.66 -5.50
C HIS A 512 -10.59 6.19 -4.94
N THR A 513 -9.49 6.87 -5.30
CA THR A 513 -8.16 6.74 -4.69
C THR A 513 -8.16 6.74 -3.15
N PRO A 514 -9.06 7.47 -2.45
CA PRO A 514 -9.25 7.36 -1.00
C PRO A 514 -9.44 5.93 -0.47
N ASN A 515 -9.83 4.95 -1.30
CA ASN A 515 -9.88 3.53 -0.93
C ASN A 515 -8.62 3.06 -0.18
N ALA A 516 -7.43 3.52 -0.61
CA ALA A 516 -6.15 3.17 0.01
C ALA A 516 -6.03 3.65 1.47
N GLY A 517 -6.80 4.66 1.89
CA GLY A 517 -6.85 5.12 3.28
C GLY A 517 -7.45 4.13 4.25
N GLY A 518 -8.13 3.08 3.76
CA GLY A 518 -8.49 1.90 4.55
C GLY A 518 -7.30 1.07 5.04
N LEU A 519 -6.08 1.38 4.59
CA LEU A 519 -4.83 0.82 5.10
C LEU A 519 -3.90 1.91 5.67
N GLY A 520 -4.49 3.04 6.08
CA GLY A 520 -3.79 4.14 6.78
C GLY A 520 -2.97 5.08 5.90
N ALA A 521 -3.18 5.08 4.59
CA ALA A 521 -2.57 6.04 3.67
C ALA A 521 -3.39 7.35 3.56
N ILE A 522 -2.72 8.45 3.22
CA ILE A 522 -3.38 9.62 2.62
C ILE A 522 -3.31 9.46 1.10
N ALA A 523 -4.44 9.10 0.52
CA ALA A 523 -4.54 8.81 -0.91
C ALA A 523 -5.58 9.74 -1.54
N ILE A 524 -5.15 10.64 -2.43
CA ILE A 524 -6.00 11.73 -2.93
C ILE A 524 -6.21 11.58 -4.44
N GLY A 525 -7.47 11.69 -4.86
CA GLY A 525 -7.85 11.74 -6.27
C GLY A 525 -7.52 13.10 -6.90
N VAL A 526 -6.83 13.09 -8.04
CA VAL A 526 -6.37 14.29 -8.76
C VAL A 526 -6.56 14.18 -10.28
N GLY A 527 -6.34 15.28 -11.01
CA GLY A 527 -6.23 15.29 -12.47
C GLY A 527 -4.85 14.79 -12.95
N GLY A 528 -4.69 14.58 -14.25
CA GLY A 528 -3.42 14.11 -14.83
C GLY A 528 -2.28 15.10 -14.63
N ALA A 529 -2.51 16.41 -14.82
CA ALA A 529 -1.49 17.44 -14.59
C ALA A 529 -0.94 17.45 -13.15
N ASP A 530 -1.80 17.26 -12.14
CA ASP A 530 -1.39 17.16 -10.73
C ASP A 530 -0.59 15.88 -10.47
N ALA A 531 -0.94 14.77 -11.14
CA ALA A 531 -0.12 13.57 -11.09
C ALA A 531 1.26 13.81 -11.72
N VAL A 532 1.33 14.56 -12.83
CA VAL A 532 2.59 14.93 -13.47
C VAL A 532 3.48 15.75 -12.54
N ASP A 533 2.94 16.65 -11.71
CA ASP A 533 3.74 17.35 -10.69
C ASP A 533 4.56 16.36 -9.85
N ALA A 534 3.90 15.33 -9.32
CA ALA A 534 4.58 14.31 -8.53
C ALA A 534 5.58 13.48 -9.37
N LEU A 535 5.22 13.15 -10.62
CA LEU A 535 6.09 12.40 -11.54
C LEU A 535 7.36 13.17 -11.92
N VAL A 536 7.39 14.50 -11.79
CA VAL A 536 8.57 15.34 -12.06
C VAL A 536 9.22 15.88 -10.79
N ASP A 537 8.79 15.42 -9.60
CA ASP A 537 9.22 15.95 -8.30
C ASP A 537 8.94 17.46 -8.12
N ALA A 538 7.88 17.98 -8.74
CA ALA A 538 7.36 19.30 -8.40
C ALA A 538 6.49 19.23 -7.13
N PRO A 539 6.50 20.26 -6.27
CA PRO A 539 5.60 20.31 -5.13
C PRO A 539 4.15 20.40 -5.61
N TRP A 540 3.32 19.48 -5.13
CA TRP A 540 1.88 19.50 -5.37
C TRP A 540 1.20 20.40 -4.34
N GLU A 541 0.44 21.39 -4.81
CA GLU A 541 -0.26 22.34 -3.95
C GLU A 541 -1.63 21.80 -3.50
N LEU A 542 -1.86 21.78 -2.18
CA LEU A 542 -3.15 21.44 -1.59
C LEU A 542 -3.54 22.50 -0.56
N LYS A 543 -4.74 23.08 -0.72
CA LYS A 543 -5.35 23.88 0.36
C LYS A 543 -5.54 22.98 1.58
N ALA A 544 -4.94 23.35 2.71
CA ALA A 544 -4.97 22.54 3.94
C ALA A 544 -6.41 22.17 4.32
N PRO A 545 -6.78 20.88 4.29
CA PRO A 545 -8.13 20.47 4.61
C PRO A 545 -8.46 20.71 6.08
N LYS A 546 -9.74 20.91 6.37
CA LYS A 546 -10.28 20.68 7.72
C LYS A 546 -10.34 19.18 8.00
N VAL A 547 -10.55 18.77 9.25
CA VAL A 547 -10.63 17.35 9.62
C VAL A 547 -11.99 17.06 10.26
N LEU A 548 -12.76 16.17 9.63
CA LEU A 548 -14.03 15.67 10.14
C LEU A 548 -13.77 14.32 10.81
N GLY A 549 -13.93 14.27 12.12
CA GLY A 549 -13.78 13.05 12.90
C GLY A 549 -15.06 12.20 12.86
N VAL A 550 -14.96 10.95 12.44
CA VAL A 550 -16.06 9.97 12.55
C VAL A 550 -15.73 8.98 13.64
N ARG A 551 -16.39 9.14 14.79
CA ARG A 551 -16.25 8.25 15.94
C ARG A 551 -17.12 7.01 15.74
N LEU A 552 -16.49 5.84 15.63
CA LEU A 552 -17.15 4.55 15.55
C LEU A 552 -17.22 3.91 16.94
N GLU A 553 -18.42 3.54 17.37
CA GLU A 553 -18.69 2.84 18.63
C GLU A 553 -19.37 1.49 18.38
N GLY A 554 -19.29 0.56 19.34
CA GLY A 554 -19.86 -0.77 19.18
C GLY A 554 -19.14 -1.62 18.12
N GLN A 555 -19.85 -2.61 17.59
CA GLN A 555 -19.38 -3.50 16.52
C GLN A 555 -20.53 -3.85 15.57
N LEU A 556 -20.24 -4.05 14.29
CA LEU A 556 -21.20 -4.52 13.29
C LEU A 556 -21.67 -5.94 13.62
N SER A 557 -22.90 -6.28 13.26
CA SER A 557 -23.44 -7.63 13.47
C SER A 557 -24.54 -7.99 12.47
N GLY A 558 -24.72 -9.29 12.24
CA GLY A 558 -25.77 -9.82 11.37
C GLY A 558 -25.62 -9.38 9.92
N TRP A 559 -26.61 -8.62 9.43
CA TRP A 559 -26.67 -8.15 8.04
C TRP A 559 -25.90 -6.85 7.79
N SER A 560 -25.58 -6.10 8.84
CA SER A 560 -24.90 -4.82 8.69
C SER A 560 -23.43 -5.03 8.32
N SER A 561 -22.95 -4.28 7.35
CA SER A 561 -21.59 -4.38 6.81
C SER A 561 -20.88 -3.03 6.78
N PRO A 562 -19.56 -2.99 6.50
CA PRO A 562 -18.82 -1.74 6.38
C PRO A 562 -19.45 -0.76 5.37
N LYS A 563 -20.12 -1.27 4.34
CA LYS A 563 -20.84 -0.47 3.34
C LYS A 563 -21.95 0.38 3.97
N ASP A 564 -22.64 -0.14 4.98
CA ASP A 564 -23.72 0.57 5.67
C ASP A 564 -23.20 1.78 6.47
N VAL A 565 -21.97 1.71 6.99
CA VAL A 565 -21.35 2.81 7.74
C VAL A 565 -21.22 4.04 6.86
N ILE A 566 -20.66 3.87 5.65
CA ILE A 566 -20.48 4.98 4.73
C ILE A 566 -21.78 5.40 4.04
N MET A 567 -22.71 4.48 3.80
CA MET A 567 -24.05 4.84 3.30
C MET A 567 -24.82 5.71 4.29
N ALA A 568 -24.81 5.35 5.58
CA ALA A 568 -25.45 6.15 6.63
C ALA A 568 -24.72 7.49 6.84
N LEU A 569 -23.39 7.51 6.76
CA LEU A 569 -22.61 8.74 6.82
C LEU A 569 -22.93 9.67 5.63
N ALA A 570 -23.06 9.14 4.41
CA ALA A 570 -23.45 9.90 3.24
C ALA A 570 -24.84 10.54 3.42
N GLY A 571 -25.80 9.84 4.03
CA GLY A 571 -27.10 10.41 4.39
C GLY A 571 -27.02 11.57 5.39
N LYS A 572 -26.03 11.57 6.29
CA LYS A 572 -25.81 12.67 7.26
C LYS A 572 -25.09 13.86 6.64
N LEU A 573 -24.12 13.59 5.76
CA LEU A 573 -23.25 14.63 5.18
C LEU A 573 -23.83 15.23 3.90
N THR A 574 -24.70 14.52 3.19
CA THR A 574 -25.04 14.78 1.79
C THR A 574 -23.81 14.70 0.86
N VAL A 575 -24.02 14.84 -0.45
CA VAL A 575 -22.92 14.83 -1.44
C VAL A 575 -21.90 15.97 -1.29
N ARG A 576 -22.14 16.95 -0.39
CA ARG A 576 -21.28 18.12 -0.19
C ARG A 576 -20.65 18.24 1.19
N GLY A 577 -21.13 17.50 2.20
CA GLY A 577 -20.74 17.72 3.59
C GLY A 577 -19.27 17.42 3.91
N GLY A 578 -18.59 16.64 3.07
CA GLY A 578 -17.15 16.39 3.16
C GLY A 578 -16.28 17.39 2.40
N THR A 579 -16.85 18.34 1.64
CA THR A 579 -16.08 19.26 0.79
C THR A 579 -15.08 20.08 1.62
N GLY A 580 -13.79 19.97 1.27
CA GLY A 580 -12.70 20.67 1.99
C GLY A 580 -12.28 20.00 3.31
N PHE A 581 -12.82 18.82 3.62
CA PHE A 581 -12.42 18.00 4.77
C PHE A 581 -11.63 16.77 4.32
N ILE A 582 -10.76 16.30 5.21
CA ILE A 582 -10.38 14.89 5.29
C ILE A 582 -11.28 14.23 6.34
N ILE A 583 -11.85 13.07 6.02
CA ILE A 583 -12.63 12.28 6.98
C ILE A 583 -11.67 11.32 7.70
N GLU A 584 -11.54 11.50 9.01
CA GLU A 584 -10.68 10.67 9.86
C GLU A 584 -11.54 9.83 10.79
N TYR A 585 -11.46 8.50 10.65
CA TYR A 585 -12.21 7.57 11.50
C TYR A 585 -11.44 7.26 12.78
N PHE A 586 -12.13 7.24 13.92
CA PHE A 586 -11.53 6.95 15.23
C PHE A 586 -12.54 6.28 16.17
N GLY A 587 -12.10 5.90 17.38
CA GLY A 587 -12.95 5.26 18.38
C GLY A 587 -12.86 3.73 18.38
N PRO A 588 -13.47 3.07 19.38
CA PRO A 588 -13.28 1.64 19.61
C PRO A 588 -13.83 0.75 18.49
N GLY A 589 -14.83 1.20 17.74
CA GLY A 589 -15.39 0.44 16.60
C GLY A 589 -14.42 0.30 15.43
N VAL A 590 -13.37 1.13 15.35
CA VAL A 590 -12.30 0.95 14.34
C VAL A 590 -11.58 -0.38 14.52
N GLU A 591 -11.37 -0.81 15.77
CA GLU A 591 -10.62 -2.02 16.09
C GLU A 591 -11.37 -3.31 15.69
N THR A 592 -12.65 -3.22 15.31
CA THR A 592 -13.50 -4.35 14.95
C THR A 592 -13.68 -4.55 13.45
N LEU A 593 -13.12 -3.66 12.62
CA LEU A 593 -13.29 -3.70 11.16
C LEU A 593 -12.11 -4.42 10.50
N SER A 594 -12.39 -5.11 9.39
CA SER A 594 -11.37 -5.62 8.48
C SER A 594 -10.72 -4.47 7.69
N SER A 595 -9.53 -4.69 7.12
CA SER A 595 -8.88 -3.67 6.29
C SER A 595 -9.65 -3.39 4.98
N THR A 596 -10.27 -4.41 4.39
CA THR A 596 -11.12 -4.29 3.20
C THR A 596 -12.43 -3.57 3.50
N GLY A 597 -12.99 -3.76 4.70
CA GLY A 597 -14.12 -2.99 5.19
C GLY A 597 -13.79 -1.51 5.41
N MET A 598 -12.63 -1.22 6.01
CA MET A 598 -12.13 0.16 6.10
C MET A 598 -11.91 0.79 4.73
N ALA A 599 -11.41 0.03 3.75
CA ALA A 599 -11.24 0.49 2.38
C ALA A 599 -12.59 0.81 1.70
N THR A 600 -13.61 -0.03 1.89
CA THR A 600 -15.00 0.23 1.45
C THR A 600 -15.48 1.59 1.96
N ILE A 601 -15.29 1.85 3.25
CA ILE A 601 -15.71 3.09 3.91
C ILE A 601 -14.96 4.30 3.35
N CYS A 602 -13.64 4.20 3.20
CA CYS A 602 -12.84 5.29 2.68
C CYS A 602 -13.09 5.56 1.18
N ASN A 603 -13.32 4.52 0.38
CA ASN A 603 -13.65 4.60 -1.04
C ASN A 603 -14.83 5.55 -1.26
N MET A 604 -15.94 5.30 -0.57
CA MET A 604 -17.16 6.10 -0.69
C MET A 604 -17.11 7.45 0.05
N GLY A 605 -16.00 7.77 0.72
CA GLY A 605 -15.76 9.14 1.18
C GLY A 605 -15.70 10.15 0.02
N ALA A 606 -15.41 9.68 -1.20
CA ALA A 606 -15.45 10.51 -2.40
C ALA A 606 -16.87 11.03 -2.71
N GLU A 607 -17.91 10.26 -2.40
CA GLU A 607 -19.32 10.58 -2.70
C GLU A 607 -19.88 11.70 -1.84
N VAL A 608 -19.24 12.00 -0.70
CA VAL A 608 -19.58 13.16 0.15
C VAL A 608 -18.68 14.38 -0.12
N GLY A 609 -17.81 14.29 -1.14
CA GLY A 609 -16.92 15.38 -1.55
C GLY A 609 -15.66 15.52 -0.71
N ALA A 610 -15.32 14.53 0.13
CA ALA A 610 -14.10 14.58 0.94
C ALA A 610 -12.84 14.62 0.06
N THR A 611 -11.82 15.35 0.51
CA THR A 611 -10.48 15.36 -0.12
C THR A 611 -9.89 13.95 -0.13
N THR A 612 -10.00 13.26 1.01
CA THR A 612 -9.74 11.83 1.18
C THR A 612 -10.35 11.37 2.52
N SER A 613 -10.23 10.08 2.81
CA SER A 613 -10.65 9.44 4.04
C SER A 613 -9.56 8.48 4.53
N LEU A 614 -9.38 8.34 5.84
CA LEU A 614 -8.37 7.43 6.38
C LEU A 614 -8.73 6.85 7.76
N PHE A 615 -8.17 5.68 8.03
CA PHE A 615 -8.18 5.02 9.34
C PHE A 615 -6.78 5.04 9.98
N PRO A 616 -6.67 5.11 11.32
CA PRO A 616 -5.40 4.92 12.02
C PRO A 616 -4.90 3.49 11.88
N PHE A 617 -3.60 3.29 12.11
CA PHE A 617 -3.05 1.94 12.14
C PHE A 617 -3.74 1.10 13.21
N SER A 618 -4.40 0.03 12.75
CA SER A 618 -5.29 -0.83 13.53
C SER A 618 -4.87 -2.30 13.42
N PRO A 619 -5.34 -3.18 14.33
CA PRO A 619 -5.08 -4.62 14.28
C PRO A 619 -5.51 -5.28 12.97
N GLY A 620 -6.58 -4.79 12.32
CA GLY A 620 -7.07 -5.33 11.06
C GLY A 620 -6.09 -5.16 9.89
N HIS A 621 -5.17 -4.19 9.96
CA HIS A 621 -4.16 -3.97 8.91
C HIS A 621 -3.06 -5.03 8.91
N VAL A 622 -2.69 -5.56 10.09
CA VAL A 622 -1.58 -6.52 10.23
C VAL A 622 -1.80 -7.82 9.45
N PRO A 623 -2.90 -8.57 9.64
CA PRO A 623 -3.12 -9.82 8.92
C PRO A 623 -3.32 -9.57 7.42
N TYR A 624 -3.90 -8.44 7.02
CA TYR A 624 -4.05 -8.09 5.61
C TYR A 624 -2.70 -7.85 4.92
N LEU A 625 -1.82 -7.05 5.54
CA LEU A 625 -0.45 -6.85 5.04
C LEU A 625 0.34 -8.16 5.01
N GLN A 626 0.16 -9.06 6.00
CA GLN A 626 0.80 -10.37 6.00
C GLN A 626 0.30 -11.27 4.87
N ALA A 627 -1.03 -11.37 4.69
CA ALA A 627 -1.66 -12.19 3.66
C ALA A 627 -1.31 -11.73 2.23
N THR A 628 -0.99 -10.45 2.06
CA THR A 628 -0.56 -9.84 0.79
C THR A 628 0.98 -9.71 0.69
N HIS A 629 1.71 -10.55 1.44
CA HIS A 629 3.18 -10.65 1.40
C HIS A 629 3.96 -9.37 1.78
N ARG A 630 3.34 -8.46 2.53
CA ARG A 630 3.90 -7.19 3.02
C ARG A 630 4.12 -7.18 4.54
N GLY A 631 4.40 -8.34 5.13
CA GLY A 631 4.63 -8.49 6.58
C GLY A 631 5.75 -7.60 7.14
N ALA A 632 6.79 -7.29 6.35
CA ALA A 632 7.84 -6.37 6.77
C ALA A 632 7.33 -4.91 6.93
N ILE A 633 6.37 -4.49 6.12
CA ILE A 633 5.69 -3.20 6.26
C ILE A 633 4.84 -3.20 7.54
N ALA A 634 4.11 -4.30 7.79
CA ALA A 634 3.32 -4.44 9.02
C ALA A 634 4.18 -4.36 10.28
N ALA A 635 5.36 -4.98 10.30
CA ALA A 635 6.29 -4.92 11.42
C ALA A 635 6.77 -3.49 11.70
N LYS A 636 7.23 -2.77 10.65
CA LYS A 636 7.66 -1.37 10.77
C LYS A 636 6.51 -0.46 11.23
N ALA A 637 5.32 -0.61 10.64
CA ALA A 637 4.16 0.18 11.03
C ALA A 637 3.74 -0.10 12.49
N SER A 638 3.83 -1.37 12.93
CA SER A 638 3.53 -1.74 14.32
C SER A 638 4.48 -1.08 15.31
N GLU A 639 5.79 -1.06 14.99
CA GLU A 639 6.81 -0.36 15.77
C GLU A 639 6.48 1.14 15.90
N LEU A 640 6.26 1.83 14.77
CA LEU A 640 5.94 3.26 14.74
C LEU A 640 4.64 3.58 15.49
N SER A 641 3.61 2.75 15.34
CA SER A 641 2.33 2.93 16.02
C SER A 641 2.39 2.72 17.54
N SER A 642 3.48 2.12 18.03
CA SER A 642 3.76 1.84 19.44
C SER A 642 4.71 2.86 20.07
N MET A 643 5.29 3.76 19.27
CA MET A 643 6.14 4.84 19.77
C MET A 643 5.36 5.83 20.64
N PRO A 644 6.04 6.58 21.54
CA PRO A 644 5.42 7.66 22.28
C PRO A 644 4.71 8.66 21.37
N GLU A 645 3.62 9.27 21.85
CA GLU A 645 2.76 10.18 21.07
C GLU A 645 3.52 11.25 20.26
N ALA A 646 4.59 11.81 20.85
CA ALA A 646 5.43 12.82 20.20
C ALA A 646 6.12 12.33 18.91
N GLN A 647 6.37 11.02 18.78
CA GLN A 647 7.03 10.37 17.64
C GLN A 647 6.08 9.46 16.84
N ASN A 648 4.88 9.22 17.34
CA ASN A 648 3.90 8.35 16.70
C ASN A 648 3.27 9.03 15.49
N LEU A 649 3.66 8.59 14.29
CA LEU A 649 3.16 9.10 13.02
C LEU A 649 1.84 8.46 12.56
N LEU A 650 1.49 7.28 13.10
CA LEU A 650 0.46 6.40 12.53
C LEU A 650 -0.86 6.35 13.33
N ARG A 651 -0.95 7.14 14.40
CA ARG A 651 -2.17 7.33 15.21
C ARG A 651 -2.36 8.82 15.55
N PRO A 652 -3.60 9.30 15.71
CA PRO A 652 -3.82 10.67 16.20
C PRO A 652 -3.28 10.85 17.62
N ASP A 653 -2.96 12.10 18.00
CA ASP A 653 -2.66 12.42 19.40
C ASP A 653 -3.92 12.26 20.26
N ALA A 654 -3.75 11.91 21.55
CA ALA A 654 -4.88 11.64 22.46
C ALA A 654 -5.83 12.85 22.64
N ARG A 655 -5.32 14.07 22.43
CA ARG A 655 -6.09 15.32 22.51
C ARG A 655 -6.27 15.99 21.15
N ALA A 656 -6.17 15.24 20.05
CA ALA A 656 -6.39 15.79 18.72
C ALA A 656 -7.81 16.34 18.61
N GLU A 657 -7.93 17.56 18.08
CA GLU A 657 -9.21 18.24 17.88
C GLU A 657 -9.66 18.12 16.43
N TYR A 658 -10.92 17.75 16.24
CA TYR A 658 -11.58 17.67 14.94
C TYR A 658 -12.46 18.91 14.74
N ASP A 659 -12.48 19.45 13.52
CA ASP A 659 -13.33 20.61 13.19
C ASP A 659 -14.82 20.27 13.32
N GLN A 660 -15.17 19.01 13.08
CA GLN A 660 -16.50 18.44 13.27
C GLN A 660 -16.37 16.99 13.74
N VAL A 661 -17.32 16.52 14.54
CA VAL A 661 -17.39 15.12 14.98
C VAL A 661 -18.77 14.55 14.70
N ILE A 662 -18.83 13.40 14.04
CA ILE A 662 -20.02 12.57 13.89
C ILE A 662 -19.79 11.25 14.61
N THR A 663 -20.77 10.75 15.34
CA THR A 663 -20.70 9.43 15.98
C THR A 663 -21.65 8.46 15.27
N ILE A 664 -21.15 7.27 14.97
CA ILE A 664 -21.93 6.15 14.43
C ILE A 664 -21.76 4.97 15.38
N ASP A 665 -22.89 4.50 15.91
CA ASP A 665 -22.96 3.27 16.71
C ASP A 665 -23.19 2.08 15.78
N LEU A 666 -22.14 1.27 15.59
CA LEU A 666 -22.14 0.09 14.72
C LEU A 666 -23.09 -1.00 15.22
N THR A 667 -23.44 -1.02 16.50
CA THR A 667 -24.33 -2.04 17.08
C THR A 667 -25.80 -1.76 16.77
N THR A 668 -26.18 -0.50 16.60
CA THR A 668 -27.56 -0.11 16.23
C THR A 668 -27.73 0.17 14.74
N LEU A 669 -26.64 0.21 13.98
CA LEU A 669 -26.66 0.36 12.54
C LEU A 669 -27.31 -0.86 11.89
N GLU A 670 -28.37 -0.65 11.11
CA GLU A 670 -29.00 -1.67 10.26
C GLU A 670 -28.55 -1.51 8.79
N PRO A 671 -28.82 -2.50 7.91
CA PRO A 671 -28.52 -2.36 6.48
C PRO A 671 -29.20 -1.13 5.86
N HIS A 672 -28.51 -0.48 4.92
CA HIS A 672 -29.02 0.71 4.22
C HIS A 672 -29.09 0.47 2.71
N ILE A 673 -29.98 1.23 2.06
CA ILE A 673 -30.06 1.37 0.61
C ILE A 673 -30.00 2.87 0.28
N ASN A 674 -29.09 3.26 -0.61
CA ASN A 674 -28.96 4.63 -1.06
C ASN A 674 -29.41 4.79 -2.52
N GLY A 675 -30.23 5.80 -2.84
CA GLY A 675 -30.65 6.09 -4.22
C GLY A 675 -32.12 6.44 -4.39
N PRO A 676 -32.60 6.63 -5.64
CA PRO A 676 -32.03 6.04 -6.86
C PRO A 676 -31.08 6.90 -7.72
N PHE A 677 -31.00 8.20 -7.47
CA PHE A 677 -30.27 9.14 -8.37
C PHE A 677 -29.14 9.91 -7.69
N THR A 678 -28.90 9.63 -6.41
CA THR A 678 -27.85 10.26 -5.61
C THR A 678 -27.36 9.29 -4.54
N PRO A 679 -26.04 9.26 -4.24
CA PRO A 679 -25.48 8.32 -3.28
C PRO A 679 -25.78 8.71 -1.82
N ASP A 680 -26.36 9.88 -1.56
CA ASP A 680 -26.68 10.37 -0.22
C ASP A 680 -28.15 10.23 0.19
N LEU A 681 -29.04 9.77 -0.69
CA LEU A 681 -30.42 9.45 -0.33
C LEU A 681 -30.46 8.15 0.44
N SER A 682 -30.00 8.19 1.69
CA SER A 682 -29.77 7.01 2.52
C SER A 682 -31.02 6.60 3.29
N THR A 683 -31.47 5.38 3.04
CA THR A 683 -32.68 4.83 3.64
C THR A 683 -32.34 3.54 4.38
N PRO A 684 -32.58 3.47 5.70
CA PRO A 684 -32.50 2.21 6.43
C PRO A 684 -33.45 1.18 5.79
N LEU A 685 -32.99 -0.07 5.64
CA LEU A 685 -33.70 -1.13 4.92
C LEU A 685 -35.13 -1.35 5.46
N SER A 686 -35.33 -1.21 6.78
CA SER A 686 -36.65 -1.32 7.42
C SER A 686 -37.69 -0.32 6.90
N LYS A 687 -37.25 0.78 6.28
CA LYS A 687 -38.10 1.86 5.76
C LYS A 687 -38.17 1.91 4.23
N PHE A 688 -37.34 1.13 3.53
CA PHE A 688 -37.16 1.28 2.09
C PHE A 688 -38.42 0.89 1.29
N SER A 689 -39.13 -0.16 1.68
CA SER A 689 -40.38 -0.58 1.03
C SER A 689 -41.47 0.51 1.03
N ALA A 690 -41.61 1.23 2.15
CA ALA A 690 -42.52 2.36 2.25
C ALA A 690 -42.10 3.52 1.35
N LEU A 691 -40.79 3.76 1.21
CA LEU A 691 -40.26 4.80 0.32
C LEU A 691 -40.50 4.47 -1.16
N VAL A 692 -40.28 3.22 -1.58
CA VAL A 692 -40.60 2.74 -2.94
C VAL A 692 -42.08 2.99 -3.26
N SER A 693 -42.97 2.61 -2.33
CA SER A 693 -44.41 2.81 -2.48
C SER A 693 -44.80 4.28 -2.56
N ALA A 694 -44.22 5.13 -1.69
CA ALA A 694 -44.53 6.56 -1.64
C ALA A 694 -44.11 7.32 -2.91
N ASN A 695 -43.06 6.86 -3.59
CA ASN A 695 -42.54 7.50 -4.81
C ASN A 695 -43.00 6.82 -6.11
N ASN A 696 -43.83 5.78 -6.03
CA ASN A 696 -44.24 4.96 -7.18
C ASN A 696 -43.05 4.42 -7.98
N TRP A 697 -41.98 4.01 -7.30
CA TRP A 697 -40.82 3.40 -7.95
C TRP A 697 -41.09 1.93 -8.31
N PRO A 698 -40.36 1.36 -9.29
CA PRO A 698 -40.52 -0.04 -9.68
C PRO A 698 -40.38 -0.99 -8.48
N THR A 699 -41.34 -1.91 -8.33
CA THR A 699 -41.32 -2.95 -7.28
C THR A 699 -40.47 -4.17 -7.66
N THR A 700 -39.99 -4.21 -8.91
CA THR A 700 -39.08 -5.21 -9.48
C THR A 700 -37.86 -4.50 -10.08
N PHE A 701 -36.78 -5.24 -10.28
CA PHE A 701 -35.56 -4.71 -10.89
C PHE A 701 -34.95 -5.75 -11.84
N SER A 702 -34.22 -5.29 -12.85
CA SER A 702 -33.76 -6.17 -13.93
C SER A 702 -32.40 -6.81 -13.63
N SER A 703 -31.52 -6.13 -12.89
CA SER A 703 -30.17 -6.63 -12.62
C SER A 703 -29.67 -6.27 -11.22
N GLY A 704 -29.07 -7.24 -10.55
CA GLY A 704 -28.23 -7.09 -9.37
C GLY A 704 -26.76 -7.23 -9.73
N LEU A 705 -25.93 -6.26 -9.37
CA LEU A 705 -24.51 -6.25 -9.70
C LEU A 705 -23.67 -6.12 -8.42
N ILE A 706 -22.83 -7.10 -8.14
CA ILE A 706 -21.89 -7.09 -7.02
C ILE A 706 -20.44 -6.98 -7.49
N GLY A 707 -19.57 -6.46 -6.63
CA GLY A 707 -18.16 -6.25 -6.93
C GLY A 707 -17.81 -4.79 -7.20
N SER A 708 -16.95 -4.58 -8.20
CA SER A 708 -16.23 -3.31 -8.46
C SER A 708 -15.32 -2.90 -7.29
N CYS A 709 -14.57 -1.80 -7.42
CA CYS A 709 -13.56 -1.41 -6.43
C CYS A 709 -14.05 -1.19 -4.99
N THR A 710 -15.35 -0.98 -4.78
CA THR A 710 -15.91 -0.69 -3.47
C THR A 710 -16.18 -1.95 -2.64
N ASN A 711 -16.70 -3.02 -3.25
CA ASN A 711 -17.16 -4.22 -2.55
C ASN A 711 -16.84 -5.50 -3.34
N SER A 712 -15.56 -5.72 -3.66
CA SER A 712 -15.08 -6.89 -4.41
C SER A 712 -13.96 -7.64 -3.70
N SER A 713 -13.82 -7.49 -2.39
CA SER A 713 -12.84 -8.25 -1.61
C SER A 713 -13.25 -9.71 -1.43
N TYR A 714 -12.34 -10.52 -0.91
CA TYR A 714 -12.66 -11.90 -0.51
C TYR A 714 -13.77 -11.94 0.56
N GLU A 715 -13.78 -10.98 1.49
CA GLU A 715 -14.83 -10.81 2.50
C GLU A 715 -16.20 -10.55 1.87
N ASP A 716 -16.27 -9.58 0.96
CA ASP A 716 -17.50 -9.22 0.25
C ASP A 716 -18.09 -10.43 -0.49
N MET A 717 -17.22 -11.15 -1.21
CA MET A 717 -17.62 -12.22 -2.10
C MET A 717 -18.04 -13.48 -1.33
N THR A 718 -17.35 -13.81 -0.23
CA THR A 718 -17.74 -14.97 0.61
C THR A 718 -19.03 -14.73 1.38
N ARG A 719 -19.32 -13.48 1.80
CA ARG A 719 -20.63 -13.13 2.38
C ARG A 719 -21.78 -13.28 1.38
N ALA A 720 -21.58 -12.85 0.13
CA ALA A 720 -22.56 -13.05 -0.93
C ALA A 720 -22.71 -14.54 -1.31
N GLU A 721 -21.60 -15.27 -1.37
CA GLU A 721 -21.58 -16.71 -1.66
C GLU A 721 -22.39 -17.51 -0.63
N ASP A 722 -22.30 -17.19 0.65
CA ASP A 722 -23.08 -17.86 1.70
C ASP A 722 -24.60 -17.76 1.43
N LEU A 723 -25.09 -16.59 1.02
CA LEU A 723 -26.50 -16.42 0.66
C LEU A 723 -26.87 -17.21 -0.59
N VAL A 724 -25.98 -17.27 -1.58
CA VAL A 724 -26.18 -18.11 -2.78
C VAL A 724 -26.28 -19.58 -2.40
N LYS A 725 -25.44 -20.07 -1.49
CA LYS A 725 -25.49 -21.45 -0.97
C LYS A 725 -26.79 -21.72 -0.23
N GLN A 726 -27.22 -20.81 0.66
CA GLN A 726 -28.49 -20.93 1.37
C GLN A 726 -29.68 -21.03 0.41
N ALA A 727 -29.76 -20.14 -0.58
CA ALA A 727 -30.85 -20.12 -1.56
C ALA A 727 -30.82 -21.34 -2.50
N SER A 728 -29.63 -21.73 -2.97
CA SER A 728 -29.45 -22.90 -3.84
C SER A 728 -29.83 -24.20 -3.13
N ALA A 729 -29.48 -24.35 -1.84
CA ALA A 729 -29.89 -25.49 -1.03
C ALA A 729 -31.42 -25.56 -0.85
N ALA A 730 -32.11 -24.43 -0.93
CA ALA A 730 -33.56 -24.32 -0.93
C ALA A 730 -34.18 -24.50 -2.34
N GLY A 731 -33.37 -24.72 -3.38
CA GLY A 731 -33.83 -24.89 -4.76
C GLY A 731 -34.28 -23.58 -5.43
N LEU A 732 -33.85 -22.43 -4.91
CA LEU A 732 -34.11 -21.11 -5.48
C LEU A 732 -33.04 -20.74 -6.51
N LYS A 733 -33.40 -19.84 -7.43
CA LYS A 733 -32.49 -19.20 -8.38
C LYS A 733 -32.70 -17.68 -8.34
N PRO A 734 -31.72 -16.87 -8.75
CA PRO A 734 -31.90 -15.44 -8.95
C PRO A 734 -33.09 -15.18 -9.89
N LYS A 735 -33.94 -14.20 -9.53
CA LYS A 735 -35.04 -13.72 -10.38
C LYS A 735 -34.66 -12.51 -11.22
N ALA A 736 -33.68 -11.74 -10.78
CA ALA A 736 -33.03 -10.70 -11.56
C ALA A 736 -31.70 -11.22 -12.11
N ASP A 737 -31.23 -10.65 -13.23
CA ASP A 737 -29.90 -10.95 -13.76
C ASP A 737 -28.84 -10.62 -12.70
N PHE A 738 -27.86 -11.50 -12.51
CA PHE A 738 -26.91 -11.37 -11.42
C PHE A 738 -25.48 -11.35 -11.94
N PHE A 739 -24.78 -10.23 -11.76
CA PHE A 739 -23.42 -10.01 -12.26
C PHE A 739 -22.42 -9.87 -11.12
N ILE A 740 -21.26 -10.51 -11.29
CA ILE A 740 -20.19 -10.55 -10.29
C ILE A 740 -18.91 -10.01 -10.90
N THR A 741 -18.34 -8.96 -10.30
CA THR A 741 -17.06 -8.37 -10.75
C THR A 741 -15.98 -8.53 -9.66
N PRO A 742 -15.03 -9.46 -9.81
CA PRO A 742 -13.86 -9.52 -8.94
C PRO A 742 -13.00 -8.27 -9.08
N GLY A 743 -12.37 -7.83 -7.99
CA GLY A 743 -11.61 -6.58 -7.99
C GLY A 743 -10.22 -6.70 -8.62
N SER A 744 -9.62 -7.88 -8.60
CA SER A 744 -8.28 -8.15 -9.13
C SER A 744 -8.15 -9.61 -9.57
N GLU A 745 -7.11 -9.91 -10.33
CA GLU A 745 -6.76 -11.29 -10.66
C GLU A 745 -6.41 -12.10 -9.40
N GLN A 746 -5.76 -11.49 -8.41
CA GLN A 746 -5.45 -12.16 -7.14
C GLN A 746 -6.75 -12.59 -6.44
N VAL A 747 -7.74 -11.70 -6.34
CA VAL A 747 -9.05 -12.04 -5.78
C VAL A 747 -9.77 -13.07 -6.64
N ARG A 748 -9.87 -12.87 -7.96
CA ARG A 748 -10.54 -13.79 -8.88
C ARG A 748 -9.96 -15.20 -8.75
N ALA A 749 -8.65 -15.35 -8.86
CA ALA A 749 -7.98 -16.64 -8.77
C ALA A 749 -8.17 -17.30 -7.41
N THR A 750 -8.24 -16.51 -6.34
CA THR A 750 -8.50 -17.03 -4.98
C THR A 750 -9.93 -17.54 -4.85
N LEU A 751 -10.91 -16.78 -5.36
CA LEU A 751 -12.32 -17.18 -5.36
C LEU A 751 -12.58 -18.40 -6.26
N ASP A 752 -11.85 -18.50 -7.37
CA ASP A 752 -11.89 -19.65 -8.27
C ASP A 752 -11.34 -20.91 -7.58
N ARG A 753 -10.16 -20.81 -6.96
CA ARG A 753 -9.53 -21.89 -6.17
C ARG A 753 -10.38 -22.36 -4.99
N ASP A 754 -11.21 -21.47 -4.43
CA ASP A 754 -12.07 -21.73 -3.28
C ASP A 754 -13.52 -22.06 -3.69
N ASP A 755 -13.77 -22.33 -4.98
CA ASP A 755 -15.07 -22.71 -5.58
C ASP A 755 -16.19 -21.65 -5.45
N THR A 756 -15.84 -20.42 -5.06
CA THR A 756 -16.78 -19.32 -4.91
C THR A 756 -17.33 -18.83 -6.24
N LEU A 757 -16.48 -18.70 -7.28
CA LEU A 757 -16.97 -18.32 -8.61
C LEU A 757 -17.88 -19.39 -9.20
N SER A 758 -17.52 -20.67 -9.05
CA SER A 758 -18.35 -21.79 -9.50
C SER A 758 -19.71 -21.81 -8.80
N THR A 759 -19.77 -21.44 -7.52
CA THR A 759 -21.02 -21.30 -6.76
C THR A 759 -21.92 -20.22 -7.37
N PHE A 760 -21.36 -19.06 -7.73
CA PHE A 760 -22.13 -18.00 -8.41
C PHE A 760 -22.62 -18.43 -9.80
N GLU A 761 -21.75 -19.01 -10.62
CA GLU A 761 -22.08 -19.43 -11.98
C GLU A 761 -23.14 -20.54 -12.00
N SER A 762 -23.02 -21.52 -11.11
CA SER A 762 -23.98 -22.62 -10.97
C SER A 762 -25.38 -22.13 -10.58
N ALA A 763 -25.45 -21.00 -9.86
CA ALA A 763 -26.70 -20.34 -9.52
C ALA A 763 -27.27 -19.48 -10.66
N GLY A 764 -26.54 -19.29 -11.76
CA GLY A 764 -26.94 -18.44 -12.90
C GLY A 764 -26.35 -17.03 -12.86
N GLY A 765 -25.37 -16.77 -12.00
CA GLY A 765 -24.60 -15.53 -12.00
C GLY A 765 -23.61 -15.48 -13.18
N VAL A 766 -23.30 -14.27 -13.64
CA VAL A 766 -22.33 -14.02 -14.71
C VAL A 766 -21.09 -13.33 -14.12
N VAL A 767 -19.94 -14.01 -14.18
CA VAL A 767 -18.67 -13.44 -13.75
C VAL A 767 -18.11 -12.54 -14.85
N LEU A 768 -18.02 -11.26 -14.57
CA LEU A 768 -17.44 -10.24 -15.44
C LEU A 768 -15.91 -10.19 -15.26
N ALA A 769 -15.22 -9.56 -16.21
CA ALA A 769 -13.78 -9.35 -16.13
C ALA A 769 -13.39 -8.50 -14.89
N ASN A 770 -12.14 -8.65 -14.43
CA ASN A 770 -11.57 -7.90 -13.30
C ASN A 770 -11.32 -6.42 -13.70
N ALA A 771 -12.39 -5.67 -13.93
CA ALA A 771 -12.38 -4.33 -14.50
C ALA A 771 -13.58 -3.52 -14.01
N CYS A 772 -13.56 -2.20 -14.22
CA CYS A 772 -14.64 -1.32 -13.74
C CYS A 772 -16.01 -1.67 -14.33
N GLY A 773 -16.06 -1.99 -15.63
CA GLY A 773 -17.26 -2.45 -16.32
C GLY A 773 -18.51 -1.57 -16.06
N PRO A 774 -19.63 -2.16 -15.60
CA PRO A 774 -20.88 -1.43 -15.33
C PRO A 774 -20.79 -0.29 -14.31
N CYS A 775 -19.77 -0.24 -13.46
CA CYS A 775 -19.60 0.84 -12.48
C CYS A 775 -19.39 2.21 -13.14
N ILE A 776 -18.74 2.23 -14.31
CA ILE A 776 -18.41 3.47 -15.03
C ILE A 776 -19.20 3.63 -16.34
N GLY A 777 -20.15 2.73 -16.60
CA GLY A 777 -20.98 2.75 -17.81
C GLY A 777 -20.47 1.88 -18.96
N GLN A 778 -19.41 1.10 -18.76
CA GLN A 778 -18.92 0.13 -19.75
C GLN A 778 -19.71 -1.17 -19.61
N TRP A 779 -21.00 -1.06 -19.88
CA TRP A 779 -21.94 -2.18 -19.84
C TRP A 779 -22.83 -2.15 -21.05
N LYS A 780 -22.88 -3.28 -21.74
CA LYS A 780 -23.84 -3.52 -22.80
C LYS A 780 -24.93 -4.44 -22.26
N ARG A 781 -26.06 -3.83 -21.95
CA ARG A 781 -27.26 -4.53 -21.45
C ARG A 781 -27.85 -5.45 -22.53
N THR A 782 -28.31 -6.62 -22.09
CA THR A 782 -28.91 -7.67 -22.94
C THR A 782 -30.36 -8.00 -22.53
N ASP A 783 -30.87 -7.34 -21.49
CA ASP A 783 -32.20 -7.55 -20.90
C ASP A 783 -33.35 -6.84 -21.64
N GLY A 784 -33.03 -6.15 -22.74
CA GLY A 784 -34.03 -5.56 -23.63
C GLY A 784 -34.66 -4.26 -23.14
N VAL A 785 -34.16 -3.66 -22.05
CA VAL A 785 -34.64 -2.35 -21.56
C VAL A 785 -34.38 -1.26 -22.59
N THR A 786 -35.43 -0.52 -22.96
CA THR A 786 -35.33 0.54 -23.96
C THR A 786 -34.86 1.84 -23.29
N LYS A 787 -33.97 2.59 -23.96
CA LYS A 787 -33.53 3.90 -23.45
C LYS A 787 -34.74 4.82 -23.25
N GLY A 788 -34.83 5.42 -22.06
CA GLY A 788 -35.93 6.30 -21.66
C GLY A 788 -37.04 5.60 -20.86
N GLU A 789 -37.04 4.28 -20.76
CA GLU A 789 -37.97 3.54 -19.89
C GLU A 789 -37.46 3.53 -18.43
N ASP A 790 -38.38 3.71 -17.49
CA ASP A 790 -38.11 3.55 -16.06
C ASP A 790 -37.85 2.08 -15.75
N ASN A 791 -36.69 1.80 -15.17
CA ASN A 791 -36.35 0.49 -14.62
C ASN A 791 -35.50 0.66 -13.37
N ALA A 792 -35.40 -0.39 -12.56
CA ALA A 792 -34.51 -0.40 -11.41
C ALA A 792 -33.35 -1.40 -11.61
N ILE A 793 -32.21 -1.08 -11.00
CA ILE A 793 -31.07 -1.98 -10.78
C ILE A 793 -30.56 -1.83 -9.34
N PHE A 794 -29.93 -2.87 -8.80
CA PHE A 794 -29.24 -2.82 -7.52
C PHE A 794 -27.75 -3.06 -7.73
N THR A 795 -26.91 -2.24 -7.10
CA THR A 795 -25.45 -2.37 -7.24
C THR A 795 -24.73 -2.27 -5.91
N SER A 796 -23.65 -3.05 -5.75
CA SER A 796 -22.73 -2.89 -4.61
C SER A 796 -21.65 -1.83 -4.86
N TYR A 797 -21.88 -0.93 -5.81
CA TYR A 797 -20.94 0.11 -6.22
C TYR A 797 -21.05 1.34 -5.31
N ASN A 798 -20.62 2.50 -5.79
CA ASN A 798 -20.56 3.76 -5.05
C ASN A 798 -21.35 4.92 -5.68
N ARG A 799 -21.64 4.90 -6.99
CA ARG A 799 -22.34 5.99 -7.70
C ARG A 799 -23.56 5.51 -8.46
N ASN A 800 -24.63 6.27 -8.35
CA ASN A 800 -25.93 6.03 -8.97
C ASN A 800 -26.53 7.27 -9.64
N PHE A 801 -25.70 8.19 -10.16
CA PHE A 801 -26.21 9.33 -10.91
C PHE A 801 -26.97 8.89 -12.18
N PRO A 802 -27.98 9.65 -12.64
CA PRO A 802 -28.76 9.30 -13.83
C PRO A 802 -27.90 8.94 -15.05
N GLY A 803 -28.09 7.74 -15.60
CA GLY A 803 -27.38 7.25 -16.79
C GLY A 803 -25.93 6.79 -16.56
N ARG A 804 -25.47 6.71 -15.31
CA ARG A 804 -24.09 6.33 -14.98
C ARG A 804 -23.72 4.92 -15.43
N ASN A 805 -24.59 3.93 -15.21
CA ASN A 805 -24.25 2.51 -15.35
C ASN A 805 -24.48 1.96 -16.76
N ASP A 806 -25.42 2.52 -17.51
CA ASP A 806 -25.91 1.98 -18.78
C ASP A 806 -26.23 3.06 -19.83
N GLY A 807 -26.02 4.34 -19.50
CA GLY A 807 -26.39 5.46 -20.37
C GLY A 807 -27.88 5.73 -20.49
N ASN A 808 -28.76 5.05 -19.72
CA ASN A 808 -30.18 5.34 -19.64
C ASN A 808 -30.47 6.22 -18.41
N ARG A 809 -30.90 7.46 -18.64
CA ARG A 809 -31.16 8.43 -17.55
C ARG A 809 -32.34 8.05 -16.67
N ALA A 810 -33.26 7.21 -17.16
CA ALA A 810 -34.43 6.75 -16.42
C ALA A 810 -34.14 5.54 -15.51
N THR A 811 -32.97 4.89 -15.66
CA THR A 811 -32.56 3.78 -14.78
C THR A 811 -32.36 4.27 -13.35
N MET A 812 -33.15 3.73 -12.43
CA MET A 812 -33.03 3.93 -10.99
C MET A 812 -32.00 2.96 -10.41
N ASN A 813 -30.82 3.44 -10.03
CA ASN A 813 -29.79 2.60 -9.41
C ASN A 813 -29.80 2.76 -7.89
N PHE A 814 -30.03 1.65 -7.18
CA PHE A 814 -29.96 1.58 -5.73
C PHE A 814 -28.65 0.95 -5.28
N LEU A 815 -27.91 1.68 -4.46
CA LEU A 815 -26.65 1.24 -3.86
C LEU A 815 -26.92 0.46 -2.58
N ALA A 816 -26.29 -0.69 -2.43
CA ALA A 816 -26.40 -1.54 -1.24
C ALA A 816 -25.09 -2.32 -0.98
N SER A 817 -25.05 -3.11 0.09
CA SER A 817 -23.98 -4.09 0.32
C SER A 817 -24.12 -5.30 -0.62
N PRO A 818 -23.03 -6.00 -0.98
CA PRO A 818 -23.08 -7.12 -1.91
C PRO A 818 -24.00 -8.25 -1.43
N GLU A 819 -24.04 -8.52 -0.12
CA GLU A 819 -24.97 -9.48 0.47
C GLU A 819 -26.44 -9.07 0.32
N LEU A 820 -26.76 -7.78 0.45
CA LEU A 820 -28.13 -7.28 0.30
C LEU A 820 -28.56 -7.31 -1.17
N VAL A 821 -27.69 -6.89 -2.10
CA VAL A 821 -27.93 -7.04 -3.55
C VAL A 821 -28.18 -8.50 -3.92
N THR A 822 -27.41 -9.43 -3.35
CA THR A 822 -27.59 -10.87 -3.56
C THR A 822 -28.96 -11.33 -3.08
N ALA A 823 -29.35 -11.04 -1.83
CA ALA A 823 -30.66 -11.44 -1.29
C ALA A 823 -31.83 -10.87 -2.11
N LEU A 824 -31.74 -9.58 -2.48
CA LEU A 824 -32.74 -8.91 -3.31
C LEU A 824 -32.84 -9.56 -4.71
N SER A 825 -31.73 -10.01 -5.28
CA SER A 825 -31.70 -10.62 -6.63
C SER A 825 -32.43 -11.95 -6.67
N TYR A 826 -32.40 -12.72 -5.58
CA TYR A 826 -33.23 -13.93 -5.41
C TYR A 826 -34.70 -13.60 -5.16
N ALA A 827 -34.99 -12.52 -4.45
CA ALA A 827 -36.37 -12.07 -4.25
C ALA A 827 -37.02 -11.53 -5.54
N GLY A 828 -36.22 -10.88 -6.41
CA GLY A 828 -36.69 -10.19 -7.62
C GLY A 828 -37.53 -8.94 -7.32
N SER A 829 -37.44 -8.41 -6.09
CA SER A 829 -38.29 -7.34 -5.61
C SER A 829 -37.47 -6.27 -4.91
N THR A 830 -37.75 -5.00 -5.22
CA THR A 830 -37.11 -3.84 -4.58
C THR A 830 -37.60 -3.62 -3.15
N THR A 831 -38.73 -4.23 -2.77
CA THR A 831 -39.37 -4.06 -1.45
C THR A 831 -39.10 -5.20 -0.48
N PHE A 832 -38.30 -6.21 -0.87
CA PHE A 832 -37.99 -7.36 -0.03
C PHE A 832 -37.00 -6.98 1.09
N ASN A 833 -37.31 -7.39 2.32
CA ASN A 833 -36.43 -7.25 3.46
C ASN A 833 -35.97 -8.62 3.98
N PRO A 834 -34.72 -9.07 3.73
CA PRO A 834 -34.24 -10.36 4.20
C PRO A 834 -34.22 -10.50 5.73
N LEU A 835 -34.29 -9.39 6.48
CA LEU A 835 -34.35 -9.43 7.94
C LEU A 835 -35.71 -9.83 8.48
N THR A 836 -36.78 -9.80 7.69
CA THR A 836 -38.15 -10.08 8.16
C THR A 836 -38.92 -11.02 7.25
N ASP A 837 -38.68 -10.94 5.95
CA ASP A 837 -39.55 -11.53 4.94
C ASP A 837 -39.10 -12.95 4.57
N SER A 838 -40.01 -13.71 3.96
CA SER A 838 -39.75 -15.05 3.45
C SER A 838 -40.05 -15.13 1.95
N LEU A 839 -39.38 -16.04 1.27
CA LEU A 839 -39.57 -16.36 -0.14
C LEU A 839 -40.34 -17.67 -0.29
N PRO A 840 -41.28 -17.77 -1.26
CA PRO A 840 -41.97 -19.01 -1.54
C PRO A 840 -41.02 -20.00 -2.22
N LEU A 841 -41.07 -21.26 -1.78
CA LEU A 841 -40.31 -22.36 -2.37
C LEU A 841 -41.10 -23.06 -3.47
N PRO A 842 -40.42 -23.69 -4.46
CA PRO A 842 -41.09 -24.46 -5.51
C PRO A 842 -41.98 -25.60 -4.98
N ASN A 843 -41.70 -26.09 -3.76
CA ASN A 843 -42.47 -27.13 -3.09
C ASN A 843 -43.64 -26.61 -2.23
N GLY A 844 -43.92 -25.30 -2.24
CA GLY A 844 -44.98 -24.66 -1.46
C GLY A 844 -44.62 -24.30 -0.02
N GLY A 845 -43.37 -24.52 0.42
CA GLY A 845 -42.85 -24.03 1.71
C GLY A 845 -42.37 -22.57 1.67
N GLU A 846 -41.85 -22.09 2.79
CA GLU A 846 -41.25 -20.76 2.92
C GLU A 846 -39.75 -20.86 3.24
N PHE A 847 -38.96 -19.95 2.69
CA PHE A 847 -37.53 -19.83 2.95
C PHE A 847 -37.18 -18.43 3.41
N ARG A 848 -36.35 -18.31 4.45
CA ARG A 848 -35.83 -17.05 4.92
C ARG A 848 -34.32 -17.14 5.02
N PHE A 849 -33.64 -16.12 4.52
CA PHE A 849 -32.18 -16.02 4.64
C PHE A 849 -31.76 -15.90 6.10
N ALA A 850 -30.72 -16.64 6.48
CA ALA A 850 -29.97 -16.35 7.68
C ALA A 850 -28.98 -15.21 7.40
N PRO A 851 -28.58 -14.42 8.41
CA PRO A 851 -27.53 -13.42 8.22
C PRO A 851 -26.26 -14.04 7.61
N PRO A 852 -25.66 -13.39 6.59
CA PRO A 852 -24.55 -13.96 5.85
C PRO A 852 -23.30 -14.13 6.70
N GLN A 853 -22.61 -15.25 6.51
CA GLN A 853 -21.28 -15.51 7.05
C GLN A 853 -20.22 -15.34 5.96
N GLY A 854 -19.05 -14.84 6.31
CA GLY A 854 -17.94 -14.66 5.38
C GLY A 854 -16.59 -14.71 6.09
N GLN A 855 -15.52 -14.57 5.32
CA GLN A 855 -14.15 -14.59 5.82
C GLN A 855 -13.41 -13.32 5.37
N ASP A 856 -12.83 -12.58 6.30
CA ASP A 856 -12.04 -11.38 6.00
C ASP A 856 -10.89 -11.69 5.02
N LEU A 857 -10.25 -12.84 5.19
CA LEU A 857 -9.09 -13.30 4.43
C LEU A 857 -9.17 -14.80 4.13
N PRO A 858 -8.62 -15.27 3.00
CA PRO A 858 -8.57 -16.69 2.67
C PRO A 858 -7.67 -17.46 3.65
N SER A 859 -8.20 -18.49 4.30
CA SER A 859 -7.45 -19.31 5.27
C SER A 859 -6.20 -19.99 4.70
N ARG A 860 -6.16 -20.24 3.38
CA ARG A 860 -5.01 -20.80 2.65
C ARG A 860 -4.08 -19.74 2.05
N GLY A 861 -4.30 -18.45 2.34
CA GLY A 861 -3.66 -17.33 1.65
C GLY A 861 -4.27 -17.06 0.26
N PHE A 862 -3.84 -15.96 -0.36
CA PHE A 862 -4.27 -15.61 -1.73
C PHE A 862 -3.59 -16.52 -2.76
N ALA A 863 -4.31 -16.82 -3.85
CA ALA A 863 -3.75 -17.54 -5.00
C ALA A 863 -2.85 -16.61 -5.84
N GLU A 864 -1.85 -17.18 -6.53
CA GLU A 864 -0.94 -16.41 -7.40
C GLU A 864 -1.65 -15.76 -8.60
N GLY A 865 -2.69 -16.42 -9.11
CA GLY A 865 -3.38 -16.02 -10.33
C GLY A 865 -2.58 -16.23 -11.61
N ASN A 866 -3.11 -15.73 -12.71
CA ASN A 866 -2.48 -15.83 -14.02
C ASN A 866 -1.30 -14.84 -14.14
N LYS A 867 -0.11 -15.37 -14.42
CA LYS A 867 1.13 -14.57 -14.57
C LYS A 867 1.06 -13.52 -15.67
N SER A 868 0.24 -13.72 -16.70
CA SER A 868 0.01 -12.73 -17.75
C SER A 868 -0.70 -11.45 -17.27
N PHE A 869 -1.26 -11.48 -16.06
CA PHE A 869 -1.88 -10.32 -15.41
C PHE A 869 -0.99 -9.68 -14.35
N LEU A 870 0.24 -10.17 -14.14
CA LEU A 870 1.20 -9.49 -13.28
C LEU A 870 1.73 -8.22 -13.94
N PRO A 871 2.07 -7.18 -13.16
CA PRO A 871 2.58 -5.94 -13.73
C PRO A 871 3.97 -6.15 -14.34
N THR A 872 4.26 -5.41 -15.40
CA THR A 872 5.65 -5.30 -15.85
C THR A 872 6.47 -4.48 -14.84
N PRO A 873 7.76 -4.81 -14.61
CA PRO A 873 8.61 -4.03 -13.71
C PRO A 873 8.74 -2.57 -14.15
N GLY A 874 8.74 -1.64 -13.20
CA GLY A 874 8.99 -0.22 -13.43
C GLY A 874 10.48 0.09 -13.62
N VAL A 875 11.09 -0.44 -14.68
CA VAL A 875 12.49 -0.19 -15.05
C VAL A 875 12.50 0.59 -16.37
N PRO A 876 13.08 1.81 -16.41
CA PRO A 876 13.05 2.63 -17.62
C PRO A 876 13.96 2.07 -18.72
N ASP A 877 13.48 2.09 -19.95
CA ASP A 877 14.23 1.74 -21.15
C ASP A 877 14.20 2.89 -22.16
N ALA A 878 15.32 3.63 -22.25
CA ALA A 878 15.44 4.77 -23.15
C ALA A 878 15.32 4.38 -24.65
N SER A 879 15.54 3.11 -25.00
CA SER A 879 15.45 2.59 -26.36
C SER A 879 14.01 2.32 -26.83
N GLU A 880 13.06 2.20 -25.89
CA GLU A 880 11.64 2.03 -26.22
C GLU A 880 11.07 3.32 -26.85
N GLU A 881 10.37 3.17 -27.96
CA GLU A 881 9.61 4.23 -28.61
C GLU A 881 8.17 4.24 -28.10
N VAL A 882 7.69 5.39 -27.62
CA VAL A 882 6.27 5.54 -27.25
C VAL A 882 5.41 5.51 -28.50
N LYS A 883 4.47 4.56 -28.54
CA LYS A 883 3.64 4.31 -29.73
C LYS A 883 2.48 5.30 -29.82
N VAL A 884 2.62 6.31 -30.66
CA VAL A 884 1.52 7.22 -31.06
C VAL A 884 1.51 7.34 -32.58
N SER A 885 0.46 6.86 -33.25
CA SER A 885 0.34 7.01 -34.69
C SER A 885 0.00 8.47 -35.04
N PRO A 886 0.69 9.10 -36.02
CA PRO A 886 0.35 10.46 -36.47
C PRO A 886 -1.02 10.56 -37.18
N THR A 887 -1.59 9.43 -37.57
CA THR A 887 -2.93 9.34 -38.18
C THR A 887 -3.99 8.75 -37.23
N SER A 888 -3.63 8.57 -35.96
CA SER A 888 -4.56 8.09 -34.94
C SER A 888 -5.75 9.03 -34.76
N ASP A 889 -6.94 8.48 -34.54
CA ASP A 889 -8.08 9.24 -34.04
C ASP A 889 -8.29 9.05 -32.52
N ARG A 890 -7.47 8.22 -31.86
CA ARG A 890 -7.54 7.85 -30.43
C ARG A 890 -6.51 8.57 -29.55
N LEU A 891 -5.33 8.84 -30.11
CA LEU A 891 -4.18 9.43 -29.43
C LEU A 891 -3.60 10.56 -30.27
N ALA A 892 -3.20 11.67 -29.65
CA ALA A 892 -2.46 12.73 -30.32
C ALA A 892 -1.42 13.31 -29.36
N LEU A 893 -0.20 13.55 -29.86
CA LEU A 893 0.82 14.27 -29.11
C LEU A 893 0.32 15.68 -28.77
N LEU A 894 0.70 16.18 -27.59
CA LEU A 894 0.37 17.53 -27.16
C LEU A 894 1.40 18.52 -27.67
N GLU A 895 0.92 19.60 -28.25
CA GLU A 895 1.72 20.80 -28.50
C GLU A 895 1.69 21.68 -27.25
N PRO A 896 2.83 22.24 -26.81
CA PRO A 896 2.86 23.21 -25.72
C PRO A 896 1.92 24.38 -26.01
N PHE A 897 1.14 24.78 -25.00
CA PHE A 897 0.27 25.94 -25.15
C PHE A 897 1.07 27.23 -25.24
N GLU A 898 0.61 28.20 -26.03
CA GLU A 898 1.28 29.50 -26.09
C GLU A 898 1.35 30.19 -24.71
N PRO A 899 2.48 30.85 -24.36
CA PRO A 899 2.61 31.68 -23.17
C PRO A 899 1.53 32.76 -23.05
N PHE A 900 1.35 33.29 -21.84
CA PHE A 900 0.52 34.47 -21.65
C PHE A 900 1.18 35.68 -22.34
N PRO A 901 0.43 36.54 -23.05
CA PRO A 901 1.02 37.70 -23.70
C PRO A 901 1.57 38.71 -22.67
N ASP A 902 2.60 39.47 -23.03
CA ASP A 902 3.16 40.55 -22.20
C ASP A 902 2.26 41.82 -22.17
N THR A 903 0.96 41.66 -22.45
CA THR A 903 -0.04 42.72 -22.47
C THR A 903 -1.34 42.25 -21.82
N GLU A 904 -2.17 43.18 -21.35
CA GLU A 904 -3.55 42.87 -20.97
C GLU A 904 -4.31 42.23 -22.14
N LEU A 905 -5.24 41.32 -21.82
CA LEU A 905 -6.10 40.68 -22.81
C LEU A 905 -7.13 41.71 -23.28
N LYS A 906 -7.15 41.96 -24.59
CA LYS A 906 -8.10 42.87 -25.23
C LYS A 906 -8.91 42.13 -26.27
N GLY A 907 -10.18 42.50 -26.40
CA GLY A 907 -11.05 41.92 -27.43
C GLY A 907 -11.54 40.50 -27.13
N LEU A 908 -11.49 40.04 -25.86
CA LEU A 908 -12.05 38.74 -25.48
C LEU A 908 -13.54 38.74 -25.78
N LYS A 909 -14.04 37.68 -26.43
CA LYS A 909 -15.48 37.51 -26.64
C LYS A 909 -16.11 36.66 -25.54
N VAL A 910 -17.30 37.04 -25.08
CA VAL A 910 -18.11 36.14 -24.25
C VAL A 910 -18.66 35.04 -25.16
N LEU A 911 -18.03 33.86 -25.16
CA LEU A 911 -18.46 32.71 -25.96
C LEU A 911 -19.82 32.20 -25.50
N TYR A 912 -19.99 32.10 -24.18
CA TYR A 912 -21.16 31.49 -23.60
C TYR A 912 -21.47 32.02 -22.21
N LYS A 913 -22.77 32.23 -21.95
CA LYS A 913 -23.30 32.49 -20.61
C LYS A 913 -24.08 31.27 -20.14
N VAL A 914 -23.50 30.53 -19.21
CA VAL A 914 -24.05 29.27 -18.68
C VAL A 914 -25.13 29.57 -17.64
N LYS A 915 -26.27 28.88 -17.74
CA LYS A 915 -27.36 28.90 -16.75
C LYS A 915 -27.37 27.64 -15.89
N GLY A 916 -27.59 27.81 -14.59
CA GLY A 916 -27.77 26.71 -13.66
C GLY A 916 -26.49 25.91 -13.42
N GLN A 917 -26.68 24.68 -12.96
CA GLN A 917 -25.59 23.78 -12.62
C GLN A 917 -24.80 23.35 -13.87
N CYS A 918 -23.47 23.49 -13.81
CA CYS A 918 -22.57 23.09 -14.88
C CYS A 918 -21.47 22.20 -14.30
N THR A 919 -21.61 20.89 -14.50
CA THR A 919 -20.67 19.88 -13.99
C THR A 919 -19.55 19.63 -15.00
N THR A 920 -18.51 18.89 -14.62
CA THR A 920 -17.50 18.45 -15.59
C THR A 920 -18.05 17.53 -16.67
N ASP A 921 -19.18 16.83 -16.45
CA ASP A 921 -19.90 16.11 -17.50
C ASP A 921 -20.69 17.05 -18.43
N THR A 922 -21.11 18.22 -17.94
CA THR A 922 -21.68 19.30 -18.76
C THR A 922 -20.61 19.92 -19.67
N ILE A 923 -19.39 20.09 -19.15
CA ILE A 923 -18.24 20.70 -19.87
C ILE A 923 -17.58 19.70 -20.82
N SER A 924 -17.35 18.45 -20.37
CA SER A 924 -16.63 17.41 -21.10
C SER A 924 -17.31 16.06 -20.87
N ALA A 925 -18.27 15.75 -21.73
CA ALA A 925 -19.12 14.57 -21.61
C ALA A 925 -18.30 13.26 -21.64
N ALA A 926 -18.77 12.24 -20.91
CA ALA A 926 -18.21 10.88 -20.92
C ALA A 926 -18.82 10.00 -22.05
N GLY A 927 -19.17 8.77 -21.72
CA GLY A 927 -19.87 7.83 -22.61
C GLY A 927 -19.10 7.63 -23.92
N PRO A 928 -19.69 7.94 -25.09
CA PRO A 928 -19.05 7.72 -26.38
C PRO A 928 -17.76 8.52 -26.59
N TRP A 929 -17.51 9.56 -25.77
CA TRP A 929 -16.31 10.39 -25.85
C TRP A 929 -15.09 9.80 -25.13
N LEU A 930 -15.27 8.77 -24.29
CA LEU A 930 -14.16 8.12 -23.57
C LEU A 930 -13.08 7.56 -24.52
N LYS A 931 -13.47 7.17 -25.73
CA LYS A 931 -12.52 6.72 -26.76
C LYS A 931 -11.51 7.80 -27.16
N TYR A 932 -11.81 9.09 -26.98
CA TYR A 932 -10.94 10.21 -27.39
C TYR A 932 -10.11 10.79 -26.23
N LYS A 933 -9.99 10.09 -25.10
CA LYS A 933 -9.30 10.61 -23.90
C LYS A 933 -7.84 10.98 -24.11
N GLY A 934 -7.12 10.31 -25.02
CA GLY A 934 -5.77 10.67 -25.42
C GLY A 934 -5.67 11.54 -26.67
N HIS A 935 -6.78 12.03 -27.23
CA HIS A 935 -6.79 12.83 -28.46
C HIS A 935 -7.49 14.17 -28.23
N LEU A 936 -6.73 15.17 -27.78
CA LEU A 936 -7.27 16.48 -27.39
C LEU A 936 -8.12 17.17 -28.49
N PRO A 937 -7.75 17.15 -29.79
CA PRO A 937 -8.61 17.73 -30.82
C PRO A 937 -10.00 17.08 -30.90
N ASN A 938 -10.08 15.75 -31.08
CA ASN A 938 -11.34 15.02 -31.13
C ASN A 938 -12.18 15.14 -29.87
N ILE A 939 -11.58 15.12 -28.68
CA ILE A 939 -12.37 15.28 -27.45
C ILE A 939 -12.86 16.73 -27.26
N ALA A 940 -12.18 17.73 -27.82
CA ALA A 940 -12.61 19.13 -27.76
C ALA A 940 -13.90 19.40 -28.55
N GLU A 941 -14.28 18.52 -29.47
CA GLU A 941 -15.57 18.57 -30.17
C GLU A 941 -16.78 18.34 -29.23
N ASN A 942 -16.55 18.04 -27.94
CA ASN A 942 -17.60 17.96 -26.92
C ASN A 942 -17.59 19.09 -25.88
N THR A 943 -16.79 20.14 -26.10
CA THR A 943 -16.66 21.25 -25.15
C THR A 943 -18.02 21.90 -24.89
N LEU A 944 -18.47 21.86 -23.64
CA LEU A 944 -19.70 22.48 -23.13
C LEU A 944 -21.01 22.02 -23.77
N ILE A 945 -21.05 20.88 -24.49
CA ILE A 945 -22.27 20.45 -25.20
C ILE A 945 -23.47 20.18 -24.29
N GLY A 946 -23.26 19.99 -22.98
CA GLY A 946 -24.36 19.85 -22.02
C GLY A 946 -24.85 21.17 -21.44
N ALA A 947 -24.16 22.29 -21.71
CA ALA A 947 -24.43 23.57 -21.08
C ALA A 947 -25.71 24.21 -21.63
N ILE A 948 -26.43 24.92 -20.76
CA ILE A 948 -27.67 25.61 -21.07
C ILE A 948 -27.39 27.10 -21.22
N ASN A 949 -27.85 27.68 -22.31
CA ASN A 949 -27.72 29.11 -22.61
C ASN A 949 -28.60 29.91 -21.65
N ALA A 950 -28.04 30.90 -20.94
CA ALA A 950 -28.79 31.73 -20.02
C ALA A 950 -29.80 32.67 -20.68
N GLU A 951 -29.56 33.05 -21.94
CA GLU A 951 -30.41 33.98 -22.68
C GLU A 951 -31.55 33.26 -23.38
N THR A 952 -31.30 32.08 -23.96
CA THR A 952 -32.30 31.36 -24.77
C THR A 952 -32.88 30.12 -24.08
N GLY A 953 -32.18 29.56 -23.08
CA GLY A 953 -32.57 28.30 -22.43
C GLY A 953 -32.25 27.05 -23.24
N GLU A 954 -31.61 27.19 -24.41
CA GLU A 954 -31.25 26.07 -25.28
C GLU A 954 -29.95 25.39 -24.82
N THR A 955 -29.83 24.08 -25.08
CA THR A 955 -28.64 23.29 -24.77
C THR A 955 -27.74 23.19 -26.00
N ASN A 956 -26.43 23.41 -25.83
CA ASN A 956 -25.42 23.39 -26.91
C ASN A 956 -25.63 24.42 -28.04
N VAL A 957 -26.45 25.47 -27.83
CA VAL A 957 -26.67 26.51 -28.85
C VAL A 957 -26.00 27.80 -28.40
N ALA A 958 -24.96 28.20 -29.12
CA ALA A 958 -24.29 29.49 -29.03
C ALA A 958 -24.59 30.34 -30.27
N TYR A 959 -24.35 31.65 -30.18
CA TYR A 959 -24.60 32.59 -31.28
C TYR A 959 -23.33 33.35 -31.63
N ASP A 960 -23.06 33.52 -32.92
CA ASP A 960 -21.95 34.34 -33.40
C ASP A 960 -22.27 35.85 -33.37
N ASP A 961 -21.31 36.69 -33.76
CA ASP A 961 -21.47 38.15 -33.82
C ASP A 961 -22.63 38.60 -34.75
N ALA A 962 -23.06 37.75 -35.70
CA ALA A 962 -24.16 38.00 -36.62
C ALA A 962 -25.51 37.41 -36.13
N GLY A 963 -25.53 36.78 -34.95
CA GLY A 963 -26.70 36.13 -34.37
C GLY A 963 -27.06 34.80 -35.03
N GLN A 964 -26.13 34.15 -35.73
CA GLN A 964 -26.33 32.81 -36.29
C GLN A 964 -26.14 31.74 -35.20
N PRO A 965 -27.09 30.79 -35.04
CA PRO A 965 -26.97 29.73 -34.05
C PRO A 965 -25.99 28.63 -34.51
N MET A 966 -25.15 28.17 -33.60
CA MET A 966 -24.16 27.12 -33.82
C MET A 966 -23.96 26.26 -32.57
N GLY A 967 -23.34 25.09 -32.73
CA GLY A 967 -22.79 24.33 -31.62
C GLY A 967 -21.74 25.14 -30.86
N ILE A 968 -21.69 25.01 -29.53
CA ILE A 968 -20.66 25.67 -28.71
C ILE A 968 -19.23 25.34 -29.18
N PRO A 969 -18.85 24.05 -29.40
CA PRO A 969 -17.50 23.72 -29.86
C PRO A 969 -17.23 24.23 -31.29
N ASP A 970 -18.24 24.23 -32.17
CA ASP A 970 -18.11 24.72 -33.54
C ASP A 970 -17.78 26.21 -33.57
N LEU A 971 -18.50 27.01 -32.77
CA LEU A 971 -18.26 28.45 -32.67
C LEU A 971 -16.88 28.75 -32.05
N ALA A 972 -16.50 28.02 -30.99
CA ALA A 972 -15.20 28.18 -30.35
C ALA A 972 -14.05 27.85 -31.32
N LYS A 973 -14.20 26.80 -32.13
CA LYS A 973 -13.25 26.44 -33.19
C LYS A 973 -13.17 27.50 -34.28
N GLN A 974 -14.32 27.97 -34.77
CA GLN A 974 -14.38 29.06 -35.75
C GLN A 974 -13.68 30.33 -35.23
N TRP A 975 -13.87 30.68 -33.96
CA TRP A 975 -13.22 31.83 -33.35
C TRP A 975 -11.72 31.62 -33.18
N LYS A 976 -11.28 30.44 -32.76
CA LYS A 976 -9.85 30.07 -32.73
C LYS A 976 -9.20 30.26 -34.11
N ASP A 977 -9.83 29.78 -35.18
CA ASP A 977 -9.31 29.91 -36.56
C ASP A 977 -9.26 31.37 -37.04
N GLN A 978 -10.08 32.25 -36.44
CA GLN A 978 -10.06 33.70 -36.66
C GLN A 978 -9.08 34.45 -35.73
N GLY A 979 -8.38 33.76 -34.83
CA GLY A 979 -7.53 34.38 -33.81
C GLY A 979 -8.32 35.14 -32.73
N LYS A 980 -9.61 34.84 -32.56
CA LYS A 980 -10.47 35.44 -31.52
C LYS A 980 -10.38 34.60 -30.25
N GLU A 981 -9.88 35.22 -29.19
CA GLU A 981 -9.86 34.67 -27.84
C GLU A 981 -11.17 34.94 -27.11
N TRP A 982 -11.52 34.09 -26.14
CA TRP A 982 -12.82 34.17 -25.49
C TRP A 982 -12.81 33.82 -24.01
N LEU A 983 -13.94 34.11 -23.36
CA LEU A 983 -14.25 33.71 -22.00
C LEU A 983 -15.65 33.13 -21.86
N VAL A 984 -15.88 32.38 -20.79
CA VAL A 984 -17.20 31.87 -20.38
C VAL A 984 -17.65 32.58 -19.12
N VAL A 985 -18.95 32.90 -19.05
CA VAL A 985 -19.61 33.43 -17.85
C VAL A 985 -20.51 32.35 -17.26
N ALA A 986 -20.36 32.03 -15.98
CA ALA A 986 -21.05 30.92 -15.34
C ALA A 986 -21.65 31.27 -13.96
N GLU A 987 -22.59 30.45 -13.52
CA GLU A 987 -23.20 30.54 -12.19
C GLU A 987 -22.27 29.99 -11.08
N GLY A 988 -22.84 29.55 -9.95
CA GLY A 988 -22.09 29.03 -8.82
C GLY A 988 -21.64 27.57 -9.01
N ASN A 989 -20.59 27.19 -8.29
CA ASN A 989 -20.01 25.85 -8.26
C ASN A 989 -19.68 25.28 -9.65
N TYR A 990 -19.17 26.13 -10.55
CA TYR A 990 -18.82 25.74 -11.92
C TYR A 990 -17.75 24.64 -11.93
N GLY A 991 -17.97 23.58 -12.72
CA GLY A 991 -17.08 22.44 -12.83
C GLY A 991 -17.21 21.42 -11.70
N GLU A 992 -18.37 21.32 -11.06
CA GLU A 992 -18.68 20.27 -10.07
C GLU A 992 -18.52 18.86 -10.65
N GLY A 993 -18.07 17.90 -9.85
CA GLY A 993 -18.05 16.47 -10.23
C GLY A 993 -16.65 15.90 -10.50
N SER A 994 -16.54 15.04 -11.52
CA SER A 994 -15.36 14.21 -11.79
C SER A 994 -14.09 15.05 -12.01
N ALA A 995 -12.93 14.54 -11.56
CA ALA A 995 -11.61 15.19 -11.65
C ALA A 995 -11.00 15.28 -13.07
N ARG A 996 -11.83 15.28 -14.14
CA ARG A 996 -11.37 15.24 -15.53
C ARG A 996 -10.72 16.56 -15.93
N GLU A 997 -9.43 16.53 -16.20
CA GLU A 997 -8.67 17.70 -16.68
C GLU A 997 -9.07 18.14 -18.10
N HIS A 998 -9.69 17.25 -18.90
CA HIS A 998 -10.22 17.59 -20.22
C HIS A 998 -11.17 18.79 -20.18
N ALA A 999 -11.93 18.96 -19.10
CA ALA A 999 -12.82 20.11 -18.91
C ALA A 999 -12.06 21.46 -18.84
N ALA A 1000 -10.75 21.46 -18.59
CA ALA A 1000 -9.88 22.64 -18.66
C ALA A 1000 -9.05 22.67 -19.96
N LEU A 1001 -8.56 21.51 -20.41
CA LEU A 1001 -7.78 21.40 -21.65
C LEU A 1001 -8.58 21.79 -22.89
N GLN A 1002 -9.84 21.39 -23.00
CA GLN A 1002 -10.62 21.66 -24.21
C GLN A 1002 -10.94 23.16 -24.37
N PRO A 1003 -11.43 23.88 -23.34
CA PRO A 1003 -11.53 25.33 -23.41
C PRO A 1003 -10.22 26.00 -23.81
N ARG A 1004 -9.10 25.59 -23.19
CA ARG A 1004 -7.78 26.14 -23.50
C ARG A 1004 -7.36 25.88 -24.96
N TYR A 1005 -7.59 24.66 -25.44
CA TYR A 1005 -7.28 24.24 -26.81
C TYR A 1005 -8.11 25.01 -27.85
N LEU A 1006 -9.35 25.36 -27.52
CA LEU A 1006 -10.27 26.11 -28.38
C LEU A 1006 -10.14 27.64 -28.26
N GLY A 1007 -9.12 28.15 -27.57
CA GLY A 1007 -8.84 29.60 -27.49
C GLY A 1007 -9.44 30.32 -26.28
N GLY A 1008 -9.97 29.59 -25.30
CA GLY A 1008 -10.47 30.15 -24.05
C GLY A 1008 -9.34 30.64 -23.15
N ARG A 1009 -9.47 31.86 -22.62
CA ARG A 1009 -8.48 32.51 -21.73
C ARG A 1009 -8.97 32.67 -20.30
N ILE A 1010 -10.26 32.94 -20.12
CA ILE A 1010 -10.85 33.24 -18.81
C ILE A 1010 -12.13 32.42 -18.62
N ILE A 1011 -12.34 31.92 -17.40
CA ILE A 1011 -13.67 31.52 -16.94
C ILE A 1011 -14.06 32.45 -15.80
N LEU A 1012 -15.19 33.13 -15.94
CA LEU A 1012 -15.76 34.03 -14.94
C LEU A 1012 -17.00 33.37 -14.33
N ALA A 1013 -16.94 32.97 -13.06
CA ALA A 1013 -18.03 32.27 -12.38
C ALA A 1013 -18.46 32.98 -11.09
N LYS A 1014 -19.63 32.66 -10.54
CA LYS A 1014 -19.97 33.07 -9.17
C LYS A 1014 -19.07 32.34 -8.16
N SER A 1015 -18.79 31.06 -8.42
CA SER A 1015 -17.85 30.23 -7.66
C SER A 1015 -17.43 28.99 -8.46
N PHE A 1016 -16.33 28.33 -8.07
CA PHE A 1016 -15.80 27.13 -8.72
C PHE A 1016 -15.78 25.92 -7.79
N ALA A 1017 -15.86 24.73 -8.38
CA ALA A 1017 -15.44 23.51 -7.71
C ALA A 1017 -13.90 23.41 -7.65
N ARG A 1018 -13.35 22.98 -6.50
CA ARG A 1018 -11.90 22.99 -6.19
C ARG A 1018 -11.02 22.41 -7.30
N ILE A 1019 -11.28 21.17 -7.70
CA ILE A 1019 -10.41 20.44 -8.65
C ILE A 1019 -10.45 21.11 -10.03
N HIS A 1020 -11.63 21.54 -10.46
CA HIS A 1020 -11.76 22.20 -11.75
C HIS A 1020 -11.03 23.55 -11.78
N GLU A 1021 -11.11 24.34 -10.70
CA GLU A 1021 -10.36 25.59 -10.56
C GLU A 1021 -8.84 25.36 -10.68
N THR A 1022 -8.29 24.33 -10.01
CA THR A 1022 -6.88 23.94 -10.15
C THR A 1022 -6.54 23.54 -11.58
N ASN A 1023 -7.37 22.70 -12.22
CA ASN A 1023 -7.15 22.27 -13.60
C ASN A 1023 -7.11 23.46 -14.57
N LEU A 1024 -8.00 24.46 -14.41
CA LEU A 1024 -7.98 25.68 -15.24
C LEU A 1024 -6.63 26.40 -15.13
N LYS A 1025 -6.16 26.64 -13.89
CA LYS A 1025 -4.87 27.30 -13.62
C LYS A 1025 -3.69 26.52 -14.21
N LYS A 1026 -3.70 25.19 -14.08
CA LYS A 1026 -2.68 24.29 -14.65
C LYS A 1026 -2.59 24.40 -16.16
N GLN A 1027 -3.73 24.59 -16.84
CA GLN A 1027 -3.77 24.76 -18.30
C GLN A 1027 -3.62 26.22 -18.75
N GLY A 1028 -3.27 27.14 -17.85
CA GLY A 1028 -3.08 28.55 -18.16
C GLY A 1028 -4.39 29.32 -18.47
N VAL A 1029 -5.54 28.76 -18.11
CA VAL A 1029 -6.83 29.47 -18.13
C VAL A 1029 -7.00 30.17 -16.80
N VAL A 1030 -7.43 31.43 -16.81
CA VAL A 1030 -7.57 32.23 -15.59
C VAL A 1030 -8.99 32.09 -15.02
N PRO A 1031 -9.18 31.43 -13.86
CA PRO A 1031 -10.45 31.46 -13.16
C PRO A 1031 -10.61 32.77 -12.39
N LEU A 1032 -11.69 33.50 -12.68
CA LEU A 1032 -12.10 34.70 -11.96
C LEU A 1032 -13.47 34.48 -11.34
N THR A 1033 -13.68 35.04 -10.15
CA THR A 1033 -14.99 35.06 -9.50
C THR A 1033 -15.53 36.46 -9.40
N PHE A 1034 -16.84 36.63 -9.50
CA PHE A 1034 -17.46 37.94 -9.33
C PHE A 1034 -17.22 38.48 -7.92
N ALA A 1035 -16.83 39.76 -7.80
CA ALA A 1035 -16.85 40.44 -6.51
C ALA A 1035 -18.29 40.70 -6.04
N ASN A 1036 -19.18 40.97 -7.00
CA ASN A 1036 -20.63 41.10 -6.85
C ASN A 1036 -21.34 40.13 -7.80
N GLU A 1037 -21.98 39.09 -7.26
CA GLU A 1037 -22.63 38.05 -8.08
C GLU A 1037 -23.76 38.58 -8.99
N ALA A 1038 -24.37 39.73 -8.67
CA ALA A 1038 -25.39 40.35 -9.50
C ALA A 1038 -24.83 40.86 -10.85
N ASP A 1039 -23.52 41.06 -10.97
CA ASP A 1039 -22.87 41.47 -12.22
C ASP A 1039 -23.01 40.38 -13.30
N TYR A 1040 -23.23 39.12 -12.91
CA TYR A 1040 -23.55 38.01 -13.82
C TYR A 1040 -24.72 38.37 -14.74
N ASP A 1041 -25.77 39.01 -14.24
CA ASP A 1041 -26.99 39.30 -15.02
C ASP A 1041 -26.76 40.34 -16.12
N ALA A 1042 -25.76 41.21 -15.95
CA ALA A 1042 -25.50 42.33 -16.84
C ALA A 1042 -24.62 41.98 -18.06
N ILE A 1043 -23.85 40.88 -18.00
CA ILE A 1043 -23.01 40.40 -19.10
C ILE A 1043 -23.84 39.54 -20.07
N LYS A 1044 -23.61 39.70 -21.37
CA LYS A 1044 -24.28 38.94 -22.44
C LYS A 1044 -23.27 38.19 -23.31
N SER A 1045 -23.77 37.19 -24.03
CA SER A 1045 -23.03 36.51 -25.10
C SER A 1045 -22.61 37.54 -26.16
N CYS A 1046 -21.44 37.30 -26.78
CA CYS A 1046 -20.81 38.18 -27.77
C CYS A 1046 -20.34 39.57 -27.25
N ASP A 1047 -20.57 39.91 -25.98
CA ASP A 1047 -19.94 41.08 -25.37
C ASP A 1047 -18.41 40.98 -25.52
N GLU A 1048 -17.77 42.14 -25.72
CA GLU A 1048 -16.31 42.23 -25.79
C GLU A 1048 -15.77 42.60 -24.41
N VAL A 1049 -14.69 41.95 -23.98
CA VAL A 1049 -14.13 42.09 -22.64
C VAL A 1049 -12.63 42.39 -22.71
N GLU A 1050 -12.19 43.34 -21.89
CA GLU A 1050 -10.77 43.63 -21.68
C GLU A 1050 -10.42 43.45 -20.20
N THR A 1051 -9.21 42.96 -19.93
CA THR A 1051 -8.69 42.85 -18.57
C THR A 1051 -7.96 44.11 -18.15
N VAL A 1052 -8.05 44.45 -16.85
CA VAL A 1052 -7.29 45.52 -16.22
C VAL A 1052 -6.69 44.99 -14.92
N GLY A 1053 -5.35 45.07 -14.82
CA GLY A 1053 -4.59 44.63 -13.65
C GLY A 1053 -4.30 43.13 -13.63
N LEU A 1054 -4.72 42.35 -14.63
CA LEU A 1054 -4.44 40.92 -14.68
C LEU A 1054 -2.94 40.68 -14.86
N LEU A 1055 -2.29 41.42 -15.75
CA LEU A 1055 -0.85 41.27 -15.99
C LEU A 1055 -0.03 41.59 -14.72
N ASP A 1056 -0.41 42.67 -14.03
CA ASP A 1056 0.21 43.07 -12.76
C ASP A 1056 0.02 42.02 -11.66
N VAL A 1057 -1.18 41.42 -11.57
CA VAL A 1057 -1.47 40.33 -10.64
C VAL A 1057 -0.61 39.11 -10.94
N LEU A 1058 -0.45 38.74 -12.20
CA LEU A 1058 0.41 37.63 -12.61
C LEU A 1058 1.87 37.87 -12.22
N HIS A 1059 2.41 39.07 -12.51
CA HIS A 1059 3.82 39.38 -12.28
C HIS A 1059 4.15 39.62 -10.80
N SER A 1060 3.18 40.07 -10.00
CA SER A 1060 3.33 40.27 -8.56
C SER A 1060 3.11 39.01 -7.71
N GLY A 1061 2.89 37.85 -8.36
CA GLY A 1061 2.67 36.57 -7.71
C GLY A 1061 1.31 36.48 -7.01
N GLY A 1062 0.27 36.98 -7.65
CA GLY A 1062 -1.11 36.90 -7.17
C GLY A 1062 -1.51 38.06 -6.25
N LYS A 1063 -0.82 39.21 -6.31
CA LYS A 1063 -1.17 40.38 -5.49
C LYS A 1063 -1.84 41.45 -6.35
N GLY A 1064 -2.92 42.05 -5.86
CA GLY A 1064 -3.65 43.10 -6.56
C GLY A 1064 -5.08 42.70 -6.86
N ASN A 1065 -5.70 43.42 -7.78
CA ASN A 1065 -7.09 43.22 -8.18
C ASN A 1065 -7.18 43.13 -9.69
N VAL A 1066 -8.14 42.35 -10.18
CA VAL A 1066 -8.47 42.26 -11.60
C VAL A 1066 -9.86 42.84 -11.82
N GLU A 1067 -9.97 43.75 -12.78
CA GLU A 1067 -11.25 44.24 -13.29
C GLU A 1067 -11.44 43.80 -14.75
N LEU A 1068 -12.69 43.62 -15.14
CA LEU A 1068 -13.08 43.35 -16.52
C LEU A 1068 -13.89 44.52 -17.06
N ILE A 1069 -13.43 45.13 -18.15
CA ILE A 1069 -14.16 46.16 -18.88
C ILE A 1069 -15.03 45.44 -19.91
N VAL A 1070 -16.35 45.54 -19.77
CA VAL A 1070 -17.30 44.95 -20.73
C VAL A 1070 -17.72 46.03 -21.73
N LYS A 1071 -17.67 45.71 -23.02
CA LYS A 1071 -17.97 46.59 -24.14
C LYS A 1071 -19.05 46.02 -25.05
N ARG A 1072 -19.93 46.91 -25.52
CA ARG A 1072 -20.92 46.62 -26.57
C ARG A 1072 -20.87 47.68 -27.66
N GLY A 1073 -20.74 47.26 -28.91
CA GLY A 1073 -20.55 48.18 -30.04
C GLY A 1073 -19.32 49.09 -29.87
N GLY A 1074 -18.24 48.57 -29.27
CA GLY A 1074 -17.00 49.31 -29.02
C GLY A 1074 -17.05 50.31 -27.85
N LYS A 1075 -18.18 50.43 -27.13
CA LYS A 1075 -18.32 51.32 -25.97
C LYS A 1075 -18.33 50.53 -24.68
N GLU A 1076 -17.60 51.02 -23.68
CA GLU A 1076 -17.66 50.52 -22.30
C GLU A 1076 -19.09 50.65 -21.78
N VAL A 1077 -19.67 49.53 -21.34
CA VAL A 1077 -21.02 49.47 -20.76
C VAL A 1077 -21.00 49.21 -19.26
N MET A 1078 -19.96 48.54 -18.76
CA MET A 1078 -19.76 48.32 -17.32
C MET A 1078 -18.32 47.89 -17.02
N ARG A 1079 -17.92 48.06 -15.76
CA ARG A 1079 -16.71 47.45 -15.18
C ARG A 1079 -17.11 46.45 -14.12
N VAL A 1080 -16.60 45.23 -14.23
CA VAL A 1080 -16.86 44.14 -13.31
C VAL A 1080 -15.62 43.97 -12.44
N LYS A 1081 -15.80 44.13 -11.12
CA LYS A 1081 -14.74 43.80 -10.16
C LYS A 1081 -14.74 42.29 -9.95
N THR A 1082 -13.54 41.70 -9.93
CA THR A 1082 -13.39 40.26 -9.75
C THR A 1082 -12.50 39.93 -8.55
N LYS A 1083 -12.53 38.65 -8.16
CA LYS A 1083 -11.64 38.02 -7.18
C LYS A 1083 -10.95 36.83 -7.84
N HIS A 1084 -9.77 36.48 -7.34
CA HIS A 1084 -9.03 35.28 -7.75
C HIS A 1084 -8.37 34.62 -6.55
N THR A 1085 -7.94 33.38 -6.72
CA THR A 1085 -7.20 32.59 -5.71
C THR A 1085 -5.82 32.15 -6.21
N LEU A 1086 -5.31 32.80 -7.27
CA LEU A 1086 -3.98 32.53 -7.84
C LEU A 1086 -2.87 32.67 -6.79
N SER A 1087 -2.12 31.59 -6.55
CA SER A 1087 -0.85 31.61 -5.81
C SER A 1087 0.29 32.13 -6.70
N LYS A 1088 1.44 32.43 -6.09
CA LYS A 1088 2.67 32.81 -6.82
C LYS A 1088 3.04 31.77 -7.89
N ASP A 1089 2.98 30.48 -7.53
CA ASP A 1089 3.35 29.39 -8.43
C ASP A 1089 2.31 29.25 -9.55
N GLN A 1090 1.01 29.40 -9.22
CA GLN A 1090 -0.08 29.40 -10.20
C GLN A 1090 -0.02 30.57 -11.18
N CYS A 1091 0.41 31.76 -10.75
CA CYS A 1091 0.71 32.87 -11.67
C CYS A 1091 1.83 32.49 -12.65
N GLY A 1092 2.86 31.79 -12.18
CA GLY A 1092 3.91 31.24 -13.04
C GLY A 1092 3.39 30.27 -14.08
N PHE A 1093 2.41 29.42 -13.73
CA PHE A 1093 1.75 28.50 -14.68
C PHE A 1093 1.04 29.26 -15.79
N VAL A 1094 0.26 30.29 -15.43
CA VAL A 1094 -0.46 31.11 -16.40
C VAL A 1094 0.52 31.83 -17.32
N ILE A 1095 1.54 32.50 -16.78
CA ILE A 1095 2.56 33.23 -17.55
C ILE A 1095 3.24 32.30 -18.57
N ALA A 1096 3.65 31.11 -18.13
CA ALA A 1096 4.32 30.15 -19.00
C ALA A 1096 3.38 29.55 -20.07
N GLY A 1097 2.07 29.78 -20.00
CA GLY A 1097 1.04 29.23 -20.87
C GLY A 1097 0.39 27.95 -20.31
N SER A 1098 1.12 27.22 -19.46
CA SER A 1098 0.64 26.10 -18.65
C SER A 1098 1.66 25.78 -17.54
N ALA A 1099 1.25 24.98 -16.56
CA ALA A 1099 2.17 24.43 -15.57
C ALA A 1099 3.24 23.54 -16.21
N LEU A 1100 2.87 22.76 -17.22
CA LEU A 1100 3.80 21.87 -17.93
C LEU A 1100 4.88 22.64 -18.68
N ASN A 1101 4.53 23.76 -19.31
CA ASN A 1101 5.50 24.61 -19.97
C ASN A 1101 6.55 25.14 -18.99
N LEU A 1102 6.10 25.54 -17.79
CA LEU A 1102 7.01 26.00 -16.74
C LEU A 1102 7.94 24.87 -16.28
N LEU A 1103 7.41 23.66 -16.09
CA LEU A 1103 8.18 22.49 -15.68
C LEU A 1103 9.19 22.06 -16.74
N ALA A 1104 8.77 22.01 -18.01
CA ALA A 1104 9.64 21.69 -19.15
C ALA A 1104 10.77 22.71 -19.30
N ARG A 1105 10.48 24.01 -19.13
CA ARG A 1105 11.51 25.07 -19.17
C ARG A 1105 12.54 24.87 -18.06
N LYS A 1106 12.10 24.67 -16.82
CA LYS A 1106 13.00 24.42 -15.67
C LYS A 1106 13.88 23.19 -15.88
N ALA A 1107 13.29 22.08 -16.34
CA ALA A 1107 14.05 20.86 -16.62
C ALA A 1107 15.12 21.06 -17.71
N SER A 1108 14.83 21.88 -18.73
CA SER A 1108 15.81 22.25 -19.76
C SER A 1108 16.94 23.11 -19.19
N GLU A 1109 16.60 24.12 -18.38
CA GLU A 1109 17.58 25.00 -17.72
C GLU A 1109 18.51 24.22 -16.77
N ASP A 1110 17.96 23.31 -15.97
CA ASP A 1110 18.73 22.46 -15.06
C ASP A 1110 19.69 21.54 -15.84
N ARG A 1111 19.24 20.97 -16.97
CA ARG A 1111 20.09 20.14 -17.85
C ARG A 1111 21.22 20.97 -18.47
N GLU A 1112 20.93 22.17 -18.95
CA GLU A 1112 21.95 23.07 -19.51
C GLU A 1112 23.00 23.46 -18.46
N GLU A 1113 22.59 23.70 -17.22
CA GLU A 1113 23.52 24.03 -16.13
C GLU A 1113 24.41 22.83 -15.76
N VAL A 1114 23.86 21.60 -15.70
CA VAL A 1114 24.66 20.38 -15.49
C VAL A 1114 25.67 20.17 -16.62
N LEU A 1115 25.26 20.36 -17.88
CA LEU A 1115 26.16 20.27 -19.03
C LEU A 1115 27.25 21.35 -18.99
N ARG A 1116 26.89 22.58 -18.64
CA ARG A 1116 27.84 23.70 -18.48
C ARG A 1116 28.85 23.45 -17.35
N GLN A 1117 28.42 22.85 -16.23
CA GLN A 1117 29.31 22.46 -15.15
C GLN A 1117 30.25 21.32 -15.54
N ALA A 1118 29.78 20.36 -16.34
CA ALA A 1118 30.62 19.30 -16.90
C ALA A 1118 31.68 19.89 -17.85
N GLU A 1119 31.30 20.81 -18.74
CA GLU A 1119 32.22 21.51 -19.66
C GLU A 1119 33.23 22.43 -18.96
N LEU A 1120 32.91 22.94 -17.76
CA LEU A 1120 33.84 23.73 -16.94
C LEU A 1120 34.76 22.87 -16.06
N SER A 1121 34.48 21.57 -15.95
CA SER A 1121 35.26 20.60 -15.17
C SER A 1121 36.23 19.76 -16.01
N ASP A 1122 36.07 19.78 -17.34
CA ASP A 1122 37.05 19.34 -18.34
C ASP A 1122 37.98 20.50 -18.75
#